data_AF-A0A7W0YFZ3-F1
#
_entry.id   AF-A0A7W0YFZ3-F1
#
_cell.length_a   1.000
_cell.length_b   1.000
_cell.length_c   1.000
_cell.angle_alpha   90.00
_cell.angle_beta   90.00
_cell.angle_gamma   90.00
#
_symmetry.space_group_name_H-M   'P 1'
#
loop_
_entity.id
_entity.type
_entity.pdbx_description
1 polymer ?
#
loop_
_entity_poly.entity_id
_entity_poly.type
_entity_poly.pdbx_seq_one_letter_code
_entity_poly.pdbx_strand_id
1 'polypeptide(L)'
;RRVIQASGRPDVLEVEARSDPNDWIPLVVASVLGIAFFAAAFGVRHFRVPWGDDTFFYVDAIREAGASGLSDVHLGARPAFPLVAASLQAVMASSPWSSALTTSLAMGSGLALAGGVLASRWRLRGWALGGFVALTNVCVVVTRLLAGKSENLMTLWLLAAGVAVFAWTTGRRRVAVAVVMLFGAGLAEWPFLAAFMAVVAATLAYGALVRRMGSRAGELAISREVMVIALAALIAAAAAAVVVFGINGTALRDAIQRLPPAFRYGPRLRNELDLIWPVPTAIALLLGCLAARTAAEAETNSYRRLLAVWLTLMALVLVAGLAGLRLPTYRAITFALPLALALGAAPFFPAPRSLRFQRPRGPVWGAALMTVVAGLVIVPSTLTWYRSLGPQTDPSELGQIATVGRYAEGVPGQLPTVLAVNVPDVVRIAFYERVVRAVLGDGADRVVVFAGRSGDALAVKPTLRGDVDDDRLSLELFEAVRPALRAGAPVVTTRALDAPGFLRATRSGSPTFGPDVVILRGSHQPPRANDVLRAFAPLPPWWTLLLHAVAALALLGASGAGWTGLALPGAPGAVRLALAPAFGAVSLASLALIAIHVGLVPANRIGPLPVGTLVVVMAIASSAGVAALQRWLRPRSGGS
;
A
#
# COMPACT_ATOMS: atom_id res chain seq x y z
N ARG A 1 62.47 -1.29 22.43
CA ARG A 1 61.02 -1.44 22.14
C ARG A 1 60.84 -1.63 20.64
N ARG A 2 60.82 -2.89 20.16
CA ARG A 2 60.54 -3.25 18.77
C ARG A 2 59.03 -3.51 18.65
N VAL A 3 58.36 -2.79 17.75
CA VAL A 3 56.96 -3.05 17.38
C VAL A 3 57.00 -4.15 16.32
N ILE A 4 56.60 -5.36 16.71
CA ILE A 4 56.32 -6.45 15.77
C ILE A 4 54.95 -6.13 15.18
N GLN A 5 54.92 -5.61 13.95
CA GLN A 5 53.74 -5.63 13.09
C GLN A 5 53.47 -7.09 12.72
N ALA A 6 52.74 -7.79 13.59
CA ALA A 6 52.06 -9.01 13.18
C ALA A 6 51.01 -8.59 12.16
N SER A 7 51.14 -9.10 10.94
CA SER A 7 50.14 -9.10 9.87
C SER A 7 48.92 -9.94 10.24
N GLY A 8 48.40 -9.74 11.46
CA GLY A 8 47.14 -10.29 11.89
C GLY A 8 46.07 -9.68 11.01
N ARG A 9 45.57 -10.47 10.05
CA ARG A 9 44.17 -10.36 9.69
C ARG A 9 43.43 -10.21 11.02
N PRO A 10 42.64 -9.15 11.24
CA PRO A 10 41.77 -9.15 12.39
C PRO A 10 41.02 -10.47 12.29
N ASP A 11 41.25 -11.38 13.23
CA ASP A 11 40.35 -12.48 13.47
C ASP A 11 39.00 -11.79 13.56
N VAL A 12 38.24 -11.91 12.47
CA VAL A 12 36.84 -11.56 12.46
C VAL A 12 36.32 -12.54 13.47
N LEU A 13 36.27 -12.10 14.72
CA LEU A 13 35.66 -12.82 15.82
C LEU A 13 34.30 -13.15 15.26
N GLU A 14 34.15 -14.40 14.82
CA GLU A 14 32.90 -15.08 14.62
C GLU A 14 32.25 -15.11 15.99
N VAL A 15 31.78 -13.94 16.43
CA VAL A 15 30.61 -13.85 17.26
C VAL A 15 29.49 -14.28 16.31
N GLU A 16 29.45 -15.58 16.02
CA GLU A 16 28.22 -16.30 15.79
C GLU A 16 27.38 -16.01 17.02
N ALA A 17 26.71 -14.86 16.98
CA ALA A 17 25.64 -14.56 17.89
C ALA A 17 24.64 -15.68 17.66
N ARG A 18 24.71 -16.72 18.50
CA ARG A 18 23.71 -17.78 18.57
C ARG A 18 22.37 -17.09 18.59
N SER A 19 21.72 -17.05 17.44
CA SER A 19 20.36 -16.53 17.34
C SER A 19 19.51 -17.48 18.14
N ASP A 20 18.76 -16.96 19.09
CA ASP A 20 17.81 -17.77 19.84
C ASP A 20 16.86 -18.39 18.80
N PRO A 21 16.66 -19.72 18.78
CA PRO A 21 15.71 -20.35 17.87
C PRO A 21 14.30 -19.75 17.95
N ASN A 22 13.99 -19.00 19.02
CA ASN A 22 12.70 -18.35 19.27
C ASN A 22 12.65 -16.86 18.92
N ASP A 23 13.71 -16.26 18.35
CA ASP A 23 13.75 -14.82 18.00
C ASP A 23 12.67 -14.40 16.98
N TRP A 24 12.03 -15.35 16.31
CA TRP A 24 10.93 -15.10 15.36
C TRP A 24 9.56 -14.90 16.03
N ILE A 25 9.35 -15.43 17.23
CA ILE A 25 8.04 -15.39 17.92
C ILE A 25 7.57 -13.94 18.11
N PRO A 26 8.39 -13.01 18.63
CA PRO A 26 7.96 -11.63 18.82
C PRO A 26 7.58 -10.92 17.51
N LEU A 27 8.21 -11.29 16.39
CA LEU A 27 7.91 -10.71 15.08
C LEU A 27 6.55 -11.15 14.56
N VAL A 28 6.23 -12.44 14.71
CA VAL A 28 4.93 -13.00 14.33
C VAL A 28 3.83 -12.40 15.21
N VAL A 29 4.02 -12.38 16.53
CA VAL A 29 3.06 -11.79 17.47
C VAL A 29 2.82 -10.31 17.14
N ALA A 30 3.87 -9.52 16.93
CA ALA A 30 3.75 -8.11 16.57
C ALA A 30 3.00 -7.89 15.25
N SER A 31 3.24 -8.74 14.25
CA SER A 31 2.56 -8.68 12.95
C SER A 31 1.07 -8.99 13.08
N VAL A 32 0.72 -10.04 13.83
CA VAL A 32 -0.68 -10.42 14.09
C VAL A 32 -1.39 -9.34 14.91
N LEU A 33 -0.74 -8.76 15.92
CA LEU A 33 -1.31 -7.69 16.73
C LEU A 33 -1.60 -6.43 15.90
N GLY A 34 -0.71 -6.04 14.99
CA GLY A 34 -0.98 -4.90 14.10
C GLY A 34 -2.12 -5.16 13.12
N ILE A 35 -2.22 -6.37 12.54
CA ILE A 35 -3.38 -6.76 11.71
C ILE A 35 -4.66 -6.73 12.56
N ALA A 36 -4.62 -7.28 13.77
CA ALA A 36 -5.75 -7.32 14.68
C ALA A 36 -6.21 -5.92 15.08
N PHE A 37 -5.28 -4.99 15.35
CA PHE A 37 -5.58 -3.58 15.61
C PHE A 37 -6.44 -2.99 14.48
N PHE A 38 -6.03 -3.14 13.23
CA PHE A 38 -6.78 -2.55 12.13
C PHE A 38 -8.09 -3.29 11.82
N ALA A 39 -8.07 -4.63 11.87
CA ALA A 39 -9.24 -5.46 11.61
C ALA A 39 -10.32 -5.26 12.69
N ALA A 40 -9.95 -5.19 13.97
CA ALA A 40 -10.88 -5.04 15.09
C ALA A 40 -11.77 -3.81 14.97
N ALA A 41 -11.31 -2.76 14.29
CA ALA A 41 -12.12 -1.58 14.06
C ALA A 41 -13.39 -1.85 13.23
N PHE A 42 -13.36 -2.82 12.30
CA PHE A 42 -14.56 -3.27 11.59
C PHE A 42 -15.57 -3.94 12.53
N GLY A 43 -15.09 -4.58 13.60
CA GLY A 43 -15.93 -5.15 14.65
C GLY A 43 -16.50 -4.08 15.57
N VAL A 44 -15.63 -3.24 16.13
CA VAL A 44 -15.98 -2.20 17.10
C VAL A 44 -16.91 -1.14 16.50
N ARG A 45 -16.74 -0.82 15.22
CA ARG A 45 -17.51 0.22 14.52
C ARG A 45 -18.60 -0.36 13.61
N HIS A 46 -18.72 -1.69 13.54
CA HIS A 46 -19.67 -2.41 12.69
C HIS A 46 -19.60 -2.01 11.21
N PHE A 47 -18.41 -1.69 10.70
CA PHE A 47 -18.23 -1.32 9.30
C PHE A 47 -18.45 -2.52 8.38
N ARG A 48 -19.27 -2.34 7.33
CA ARG A 48 -19.58 -3.36 6.31
C ARG A 48 -18.96 -3.08 4.95
N VAL A 49 -18.21 -1.99 4.86
CA VAL A 49 -17.65 -1.41 3.64
C VAL A 49 -16.20 -1.04 3.88
N PRO A 50 -15.34 -1.11 2.84
CA PRO A 50 -13.93 -0.83 3.00
C PRO A 50 -13.66 0.65 3.33
N TRP A 51 -12.49 0.90 3.89
CA TRP A 51 -12.04 2.24 4.23
C TRP A 51 -11.44 2.99 3.04
N GLY A 52 -11.77 4.28 2.91
CA GLY A 52 -11.17 5.19 1.93
C GLY A 52 -11.70 5.03 0.51
N ASP A 53 -11.81 6.15 -0.21
CA ASP A 53 -12.43 6.22 -1.55
C ASP A 53 -11.67 5.42 -2.61
N ASP A 54 -10.34 5.39 -2.51
CA ASP A 54 -9.50 4.67 -3.45
C ASP A 54 -9.58 3.14 -3.27
N THR A 55 -10.19 2.63 -2.19
CA THR A 55 -10.36 1.18 -2.03
C THR A 55 -11.35 0.61 -3.05
N PHE A 56 -12.34 1.37 -3.51
CA PHE A 56 -13.23 0.93 -4.58
C PHE A 56 -12.48 0.72 -5.90
N PHE A 57 -11.48 1.57 -6.20
CA PHE A 57 -10.58 1.33 -7.32
C PHE A 57 -9.85 -0.01 -7.17
N TYR A 58 -9.34 -0.34 -5.98
CA TYR A 58 -8.65 -1.61 -5.76
C TYR A 58 -9.58 -2.84 -5.84
N VAL A 59 -10.82 -2.72 -5.39
CA VAL A 59 -11.83 -3.79 -5.53
C VAL A 59 -12.06 -4.10 -7.00
N ASP A 60 -12.20 -3.06 -7.82
CA ASP A 60 -12.39 -3.18 -9.25
C ASP A 60 -11.14 -3.72 -9.95
N ALA A 61 -9.98 -3.13 -9.66
CA ALA A 61 -8.67 -3.56 -10.16
C ALA A 61 -8.38 -5.04 -9.90
N ILE A 62 -8.72 -5.55 -8.72
CA ILE A 62 -8.56 -6.97 -8.38
C ILE A 62 -9.47 -7.85 -9.23
N ARG A 63 -10.72 -7.43 -9.44
CA ARG A 63 -11.68 -8.14 -10.28
C ARG A 63 -11.21 -8.15 -11.73
N GLU A 64 -10.88 -6.99 -12.29
CA GLU A 64 -10.40 -6.83 -13.66
C GLU A 64 -9.10 -7.60 -13.90
N ALA A 65 -8.13 -7.50 -12.97
CA ALA A 65 -6.90 -8.28 -13.02
C ALA A 65 -7.17 -9.79 -13.01
N GLY A 66 -8.15 -10.23 -12.22
CA GLY A 66 -8.57 -11.63 -12.18
C GLY A 66 -9.23 -12.09 -13.47
N ALA A 67 -10.21 -11.33 -13.98
CA ALA A 67 -11.07 -11.73 -15.09
C ALA A 67 -10.47 -11.47 -16.48
N SER A 68 -9.74 -10.37 -16.64
CA SER A 68 -9.25 -9.87 -17.93
C SER A 68 -7.74 -9.63 -17.99
N GLY A 69 -7.02 -9.84 -16.88
CA GLY A 69 -5.59 -9.56 -16.80
C GLY A 69 -5.31 -8.06 -16.78
N LEU A 70 -4.32 -7.61 -17.57
CA LEU A 70 -3.89 -6.21 -17.63
C LEU A 70 -4.49 -5.45 -18.82
N SER A 71 -5.76 -5.70 -19.13
CA SER A 71 -6.46 -5.08 -20.26
C SER A 71 -6.72 -3.58 -20.05
N ASP A 72 -6.99 -3.17 -18.81
CA ASP A 72 -7.05 -1.77 -18.42
C ASP A 72 -5.63 -1.16 -18.35
N VAL A 73 -5.47 0.01 -18.99
CA VAL A 73 -4.18 0.68 -19.14
C VAL A 73 -3.61 1.14 -17.79
N HIS A 74 -4.45 1.52 -16.81
CA HIS A 74 -4.00 1.86 -15.47
C HIS A 74 -3.49 0.63 -14.72
N LEU A 75 -4.13 -0.53 -14.90
CA LEU A 75 -3.63 -1.79 -14.33
C LEU A 75 -2.29 -2.20 -14.95
N GLY A 76 -2.15 -2.02 -16.27
CA GLY A 76 -0.88 -2.20 -16.98
C GLY A 76 0.23 -1.27 -16.47
N ALA A 77 -0.12 -0.06 -16.01
CA ALA A 77 0.83 0.89 -15.46
C ALA A 77 1.40 0.48 -14.09
N ARG A 78 0.61 -0.24 -13.28
CA ARG A 78 0.89 -0.54 -11.86
C ARG A 78 0.43 -1.96 -11.47
N PRO A 79 0.95 -3.00 -12.14
CA PRO A 79 0.34 -4.32 -12.08
C PRO A 79 0.57 -5.04 -10.75
N ALA A 80 1.58 -4.68 -9.95
CA ALA A 80 2.02 -5.54 -8.85
C ALA A 80 0.94 -5.78 -7.77
N PHE A 81 0.27 -4.71 -7.31
CA PHE A 81 -0.74 -4.86 -6.25
C PHE A 81 -1.98 -5.63 -6.73
N PRO A 82 -2.64 -5.25 -7.85
CA PRO A 82 -3.80 -5.99 -8.36
C PRO A 82 -3.50 -7.47 -8.62
N LEU A 83 -2.33 -7.80 -9.17
CA LEU A 83 -1.94 -9.18 -9.46
C LEU A 83 -1.70 -10.02 -8.20
N VAL A 84 -1.01 -9.47 -7.21
CA VAL A 84 -0.79 -10.17 -5.93
C VAL A 84 -2.12 -10.36 -5.22
N ALA A 85 -2.95 -9.33 -5.15
CA ALA A 85 -4.23 -9.40 -4.48
C ALA A 85 -5.22 -10.35 -5.19
N ALA A 86 -5.31 -10.35 -6.53
CA ALA A 86 -6.13 -11.30 -7.28
C ALA A 86 -5.66 -12.76 -7.12
N SER A 87 -4.35 -12.99 -7.07
CA SER A 87 -3.79 -14.34 -6.84
C SER A 87 -4.11 -14.85 -5.44
N LEU A 88 -3.96 -14.00 -4.41
CA LEU A 88 -4.34 -14.32 -3.04
C LEU A 88 -5.86 -14.50 -2.89
N GLN A 89 -6.65 -13.69 -3.58
CA GLN A 89 -8.10 -13.80 -3.64
C GLN A 89 -8.52 -15.20 -4.13
N ALA A 90 -7.92 -15.66 -5.24
CA ALA A 90 -8.21 -16.96 -5.84
C ALA A 90 -7.91 -18.12 -4.88
N VAL A 91 -6.79 -18.06 -4.14
CA VAL A 91 -6.42 -19.10 -3.16
C VAL A 91 -7.33 -19.10 -1.95
N MET A 92 -7.65 -17.92 -1.40
CA MET A 92 -8.47 -17.79 -0.20
C MET A 92 -9.97 -17.92 -0.49
N ALA A 93 -10.37 -18.04 -1.77
CA ALA A 93 -11.76 -17.99 -2.22
C ALA A 93 -12.54 -16.79 -1.64
N SER A 94 -11.86 -15.65 -1.49
CA SER A 94 -12.44 -14.45 -0.86
C SER A 94 -13.03 -13.49 -1.89
N SER A 95 -13.84 -12.53 -1.44
CA SER A 95 -14.35 -11.47 -2.32
C SER A 95 -13.24 -10.45 -2.66
N PRO A 96 -13.32 -9.74 -3.81
CA PRO A 96 -12.39 -8.65 -4.12
C PRO A 96 -12.40 -7.57 -3.03
N TRP A 97 -13.57 -7.31 -2.44
CA TRP A 97 -13.78 -6.46 -1.27
C TRP A 97 -12.92 -6.85 -0.08
N SER A 98 -12.97 -8.14 0.30
CA SER A 98 -12.13 -8.65 1.39
C SER A 98 -10.66 -8.58 1.02
N SER A 99 -10.29 -8.98 -0.20
CA SER A 99 -8.89 -9.03 -0.63
C SER A 99 -8.22 -7.66 -0.69
N ALA A 100 -8.91 -6.64 -1.20
CA ALA A 100 -8.40 -5.26 -1.23
C ALA A 100 -7.96 -4.79 0.17
N LEU A 101 -8.75 -5.13 1.19
CA LEU A 101 -8.46 -4.80 2.58
C LEU A 101 -7.40 -5.72 3.18
N THR A 102 -7.58 -7.04 3.12
CA THR A 102 -6.75 -8.00 3.86
C THR A 102 -5.33 -8.09 3.31
N THR A 103 -5.15 -7.94 1.99
CA THR A 103 -3.83 -7.83 1.38
C THR A 103 -3.13 -6.56 1.83
N SER A 104 -3.84 -5.43 1.92
CA SER A 104 -3.28 -4.17 2.43
C SER A 104 -2.83 -4.30 3.90
N LEU A 105 -3.64 -4.94 4.76
CA LEU A 105 -3.26 -5.22 6.15
C LEU A 105 -2.00 -6.10 6.24
N ALA A 106 -1.90 -7.14 5.41
CA ALA A 106 -0.70 -7.98 5.33
C ALA A 106 0.54 -7.18 4.89
N MET A 107 0.38 -6.25 3.95
CA MET A 107 1.46 -5.36 3.49
C MET A 107 1.92 -4.37 4.57
N GLY A 108 1.01 -3.86 5.41
CA GLY A 108 1.37 -3.04 6.57
C GLY A 108 2.31 -3.78 7.52
N SER A 109 1.98 -5.04 7.84
CA SER A 109 2.85 -5.93 8.60
C SER A 109 4.15 -6.24 7.86
N GLY A 110 4.10 -6.47 6.55
CA GLY A 110 5.29 -6.68 5.72
C GLY A 110 6.26 -5.50 5.77
N LEU A 111 5.74 -4.27 5.66
CA LEU A 111 6.51 -3.03 5.79
C LEU A 111 7.18 -2.94 7.17
N ALA A 112 6.43 -3.22 8.24
CA ALA A 112 6.94 -3.21 9.60
C ALA A 112 8.04 -4.27 9.82
N LEU A 113 7.87 -5.48 9.27
CA LEU A 113 8.87 -6.55 9.32
C LEU A 113 10.15 -6.16 8.58
N ALA A 114 10.05 -5.57 7.38
CA ALA A 114 11.22 -5.06 6.65
C ALA A 114 11.93 -3.94 7.42
N GLY A 115 11.17 -3.05 8.07
CA GLY A 115 11.70 -2.06 9.00
C GLY A 115 12.41 -2.69 10.20
N GLY A 116 11.83 -3.74 10.78
CA GLY A 116 12.42 -4.50 11.88
C GLY A 116 13.77 -5.12 11.52
N VAL A 117 13.94 -5.56 10.26
CA VAL A 117 15.22 -6.07 9.76
C VAL A 117 16.29 -4.99 9.73
N LEU A 118 15.95 -3.76 9.34
CA LEU A 118 16.86 -2.61 9.49
C LEU A 118 17.15 -2.34 10.96
N ALA A 119 16.12 -2.34 11.81
CA ALA A 119 16.26 -2.05 13.24
C ALA A 119 17.07 -3.12 14.00
N SER A 120 17.11 -4.36 13.52
CA SER A 120 17.97 -5.41 14.08
C SER A 120 19.47 -5.07 13.98
N ARG A 121 19.87 -4.24 13.01
CA ARG A 121 21.23 -3.68 12.90
C ARG A 121 21.50 -2.60 13.96
N TRP A 122 20.48 -2.12 14.66
CA TRP A 122 20.60 -1.24 15.83
C TRP A 122 20.65 -2.03 17.15
N ARG A 123 20.95 -3.33 17.08
CA ARG A 123 21.03 -4.26 18.23
C ARG A 123 19.70 -4.52 18.93
N LEU A 124 18.56 -4.17 18.31
CA LEU A 124 17.26 -4.61 18.79
C LEU A 124 17.09 -6.11 18.50
N ARG A 125 16.65 -6.86 19.52
CA ARG A 125 16.42 -8.32 19.47
C ARG A 125 15.20 -8.71 20.28
N GLY A 126 14.71 -9.94 20.10
CA GLY A 126 13.57 -10.50 20.84
C GLY A 126 12.36 -9.56 20.87
N TRP A 127 11.79 -9.36 22.06
CA TRP A 127 10.60 -8.53 22.27
C TRP A 127 10.82 -7.03 22.00
N ALA A 128 12.04 -6.51 22.10
CA ALA A 128 12.30 -5.12 21.72
C ALA A 128 12.15 -4.93 20.20
N LEU A 129 12.61 -5.90 19.42
CA LEU A 129 12.41 -5.91 17.97
C LEU A 129 10.93 -6.13 17.61
N GLY A 130 10.24 -7.02 18.32
CA GLY A 130 8.79 -7.18 18.21
C GLY A 130 8.04 -5.87 18.49
N GLY A 131 8.42 -5.14 19.55
CA GLY A 131 7.85 -3.82 19.87
C GLY A 131 8.06 -2.79 18.75
N PHE A 132 9.27 -2.73 18.18
CA PHE A 132 9.56 -1.88 17.02
C PHE A 132 8.64 -2.20 15.83
N VAL A 133 8.48 -3.49 15.51
CA VAL A 133 7.60 -3.96 14.43
C VAL A 133 6.15 -3.57 14.73
N ALA A 134 5.65 -3.84 15.94
CA ALA A 134 4.29 -3.50 16.33
C ALA A 134 4.02 -2.00 16.16
N LEU A 135 4.90 -1.14 16.68
CA LEU A 135 4.77 0.31 16.62
C LEU A 135 4.87 0.86 15.20
N THR A 136 5.77 0.32 14.38
CA THR A 136 5.86 0.69 12.96
C THR A 136 4.57 0.31 12.24
N ASN A 137 4.01 -0.86 12.53
CA ASN A 137 2.78 -1.36 11.92
C ASN A 137 1.57 -0.48 12.27
N VAL A 138 1.45 -0.06 13.54
CA VAL A 138 0.33 0.77 14.00
C VAL A 138 0.63 2.27 13.98
N CYS A 139 1.66 2.75 13.28
CA CYS A 139 1.95 4.18 13.22
C CYS A 139 1.01 4.92 12.25
N VAL A 140 0.83 6.23 12.44
CA VAL A 140 -0.11 7.05 11.66
C VAL A 140 0.17 7.04 10.14
N VAL A 141 1.43 6.86 9.73
CA VAL A 141 1.81 6.74 8.31
C VAL A 141 1.22 5.47 7.69
N VAL A 142 1.38 4.31 8.37
CA VAL A 142 0.83 3.04 7.89
C VAL A 142 -0.69 3.09 7.90
N THR A 143 -1.29 3.61 8.96
CA THR A 143 -2.74 3.85 9.05
C THR A 143 -3.26 4.66 7.87
N ARG A 144 -2.57 5.75 7.50
CA ARG A 144 -2.95 6.57 6.35
C ARG A 144 -2.84 5.81 5.04
N LEU A 145 -1.80 4.99 4.88
CA LEU A 145 -1.57 4.20 3.67
C LEU A 145 -2.59 3.07 3.51
N LEU A 146 -2.98 2.43 4.62
CA LEU A 146 -4.04 1.42 4.64
C LEU A 146 -5.40 1.98 4.24
N ALA A 147 -5.64 3.27 4.47
CA ALA A 147 -6.86 3.96 4.06
C ALA A 147 -6.84 4.37 2.57
N GLY A 148 -6.77 3.36 1.68
CA GLY A 148 -6.93 3.52 0.24
C GLY A 148 -5.65 3.86 -0.54
N LYS A 149 -4.45 3.60 -0.03
CA LYS A 149 -3.19 3.87 -0.76
C LYS A 149 -2.33 2.62 -0.88
N SER A 150 -2.94 1.50 -1.26
CA SER A 150 -2.33 0.18 -1.29
C SER A 150 -1.12 0.08 -2.22
N GLU A 151 -1.15 0.66 -3.43
CA GLU A 151 0.03 0.71 -4.33
C GLU A 151 1.23 1.42 -3.68
N ASN A 152 0.98 2.57 -3.04
CA ASN A 152 2.00 3.31 -2.30
C ASN A 152 2.55 2.49 -1.13
N LEU A 153 1.68 1.79 -0.39
CA LEU A 153 2.07 0.91 0.71
C LEU A 153 2.96 -0.24 0.22
N MET A 154 2.59 -0.90 -0.88
CA MET A 154 3.38 -1.98 -1.49
C MET A 154 4.75 -1.48 -1.91
N THR A 155 4.78 -0.30 -2.51
CA THR A 155 6.03 0.30 -2.96
C THR A 155 6.94 0.64 -1.79
N LEU A 156 6.43 1.29 -0.74
CA LEU A 156 7.22 1.57 0.46
C LEU A 156 7.70 0.31 1.16
N TRP A 157 6.86 -0.73 1.22
CA TRP A 157 7.23 -2.03 1.74
C TRP A 157 8.41 -2.64 0.97
N LEU A 158 8.34 -2.67 -0.36
CA LEU A 158 9.38 -3.23 -1.21
C LEU A 158 10.66 -2.38 -1.24
N LEU A 159 10.54 -1.05 -1.13
CA LEU A 159 11.69 -0.16 -0.93
C LEU A 159 12.36 -0.44 0.42
N ALA A 160 11.59 -0.58 1.51
CA ALA A 160 12.13 -0.93 2.82
C ALA A 160 12.84 -2.29 2.79
N ALA A 161 12.24 -3.29 2.15
CA ALA A 161 12.84 -4.61 1.96
C ALA A 161 14.14 -4.54 1.12
N GLY A 162 14.17 -3.74 0.06
CA GLY A 162 15.36 -3.50 -0.75
C GLY A 162 16.50 -2.90 0.08
N VAL A 163 16.22 -1.85 0.87
CA VAL A 163 17.21 -1.24 1.78
C VAL A 163 17.67 -2.24 2.85
N ALA A 164 16.75 -3.06 3.39
CA ALA A 164 17.07 -4.11 4.36
C ALA A 164 17.97 -5.21 3.78
N VAL A 165 17.72 -5.64 2.54
CA VAL A 165 18.58 -6.56 1.80
C VAL A 165 19.98 -5.99 1.66
N PHE A 166 20.11 -4.70 1.30
CA PHE A 166 21.42 -4.06 1.21
C PHE A 166 22.17 -4.09 2.53
N ALA A 167 21.46 -3.95 3.65
CA ALA A 167 22.06 -4.00 4.98
C ALA A 167 22.53 -5.40 5.39
N TRP A 168 22.06 -6.48 4.75
CA TRP A 168 22.35 -7.87 5.17
C TRP A 168 23.07 -8.72 4.12
N THR A 169 23.18 -8.24 2.88
CA THR A 169 23.90 -8.94 1.80
C THR A 169 25.25 -8.29 1.51
N THR A 170 26.21 -9.09 1.06
CA THR A 170 27.54 -8.63 0.61
C THR A 170 27.82 -9.12 -0.81
N GLY A 171 28.83 -8.52 -1.46
CA GLY A 171 29.29 -8.94 -2.79
C GLY A 171 28.30 -8.67 -3.95
N ARG A 172 28.44 -9.40 -5.05
CA ARG A 172 27.63 -9.20 -6.27
C ARG A 172 26.15 -9.56 -6.09
N ARG A 173 25.85 -10.54 -5.22
CA ARG A 173 24.47 -10.98 -4.90
C ARG A 173 23.63 -9.83 -4.34
N ARG A 174 24.25 -8.93 -3.58
CA ARG A 174 23.64 -7.70 -3.04
C ARG A 174 22.92 -6.89 -4.10
N VAL A 175 23.55 -6.68 -5.26
CA VAL A 175 22.97 -5.90 -6.36
C VAL A 175 21.78 -6.62 -6.96
N ALA A 176 21.95 -7.90 -7.33
CA ALA A 176 20.90 -8.67 -7.99
C ALA A 176 19.62 -8.79 -7.13
N VAL A 177 19.76 -9.11 -5.85
CA VAL A 177 18.60 -9.24 -4.95
C VAL A 177 17.90 -7.89 -4.75
N ALA A 178 18.67 -6.81 -4.59
CA ALA A 178 18.08 -5.49 -4.47
C ALA A 178 17.38 -5.02 -5.74
N VAL A 179 17.94 -5.33 -6.92
CA VAL A 179 17.28 -5.07 -8.21
C VAL A 179 15.90 -5.72 -8.23
N VAL A 180 15.77 -6.97 -7.78
CA VAL A 180 14.47 -7.68 -7.73
C VAL A 180 13.47 -6.99 -6.81
N MET A 181 13.87 -6.56 -5.62
CA MET A 181 12.99 -5.81 -4.70
C MET A 181 12.57 -4.46 -5.27
N LEU A 182 13.52 -3.69 -5.80
CA LEU A 182 13.28 -2.37 -6.38
C LEU A 182 12.47 -2.47 -7.69
N PHE A 183 12.62 -3.55 -8.44
CA PHE A 183 11.80 -3.84 -9.62
C PHE A 183 10.35 -4.06 -9.22
N GLY A 184 10.10 -4.88 -8.19
CA GLY A 184 8.75 -5.03 -7.63
C GLY A 184 8.16 -3.70 -7.12
N ALA A 185 8.98 -2.85 -6.50
CA ALA A 185 8.57 -1.49 -6.11
C ALA A 185 8.19 -0.63 -7.34
N GLY A 186 8.93 -0.75 -8.45
CA GLY A 186 8.61 -0.09 -9.71
C GLY A 186 7.31 -0.59 -10.35
N LEU A 187 7.05 -1.89 -10.30
CA LEU A 187 5.77 -2.47 -10.76
C LEU A 187 4.58 -2.10 -9.87
N ALA A 188 4.81 -1.71 -8.62
CA ALA A 188 3.77 -1.27 -7.70
C ALA A 188 3.43 0.23 -7.87
N GLU A 189 4.44 1.10 -7.89
CA GLU A 189 4.28 2.55 -8.12
C GLU A 189 5.59 3.13 -8.69
N TRP A 190 5.78 3.08 -10.01
CA TRP A 190 6.98 3.59 -10.66
C TRP A 190 7.32 5.07 -10.34
N PRO A 191 6.35 6.00 -10.13
CA PRO A 191 6.64 7.37 -9.72
C PRO A 191 7.34 7.43 -8.35
N PHE A 192 7.03 6.51 -7.43
CA PHE A 192 7.70 6.43 -6.14
C PHE A 192 9.09 5.81 -6.24
N LEU A 193 9.30 4.86 -7.16
CA LEU A 193 10.65 4.41 -7.50
C LEU A 193 11.49 5.55 -8.09
N ALA A 194 10.91 6.37 -8.96
CA ALA A 194 11.59 7.56 -9.49
C ALA A 194 11.93 8.58 -8.39
N ALA A 195 10.99 8.84 -7.46
CA ALA A 195 11.26 9.67 -6.29
C ALA A 195 12.38 9.07 -5.41
N PHE A 196 12.41 7.75 -5.23
CA PHE A 196 13.49 7.07 -4.52
C PHE A 196 14.85 7.23 -5.21
N MET A 197 14.90 7.14 -6.55
CA MET A 197 16.13 7.42 -7.30
C MET A 197 16.62 8.85 -7.07
N ALA A 198 15.73 9.84 -7.01
CA ALA A 198 16.09 11.22 -6.67
C ALA A 198 16.67 11.34 -5.26
N VAL A 199 16.12 10.61 -4.28
CA VAL A 199 16.66 10.52 -2.92
C VAL A 199 18.08 9.91 -2.91
N VAL A 200 18.29 8.83 -3.66
CA VAL A 200 19.62 8.18 -3.77
C VAL A 200 20.62 9.13 -4.45
N ALA A 201 20.23 9.79 -5.54
CA ALA A 201 21.06 10.77 -6.23
C ALA A 201 21.44 11.96 -5.32
N ALA A 202 20.48 12.51 -4.57
CA ALA A 202 20.75 13.56 -3.59
C ALA A 202 21.69 13.08 -2.48
N THR A 203 21.59 11.81 -2.07
CA THR A 203 22.50 11.22 -1.07
C THR A 203 23.93 11.11 -1.59
N LEU A 204 24.11 10.73 -2.87
CA LEU A 204 25.41 10.73 -3.54
C LEU A 204 25.99 12.14 -3.67
N ALA A 205 25.17 13.10 -4.09
CA ALA A 205 25.57 14.50 -4.21
C ALA A 205 26.01 15.09 -2.86
N TYR A 206 25.24 14.83 -1.80
CA TYR A 206 25.60 15.19 -0.43
C TYR A 206 26.94 14.55 -0.01
N GLY A 207 27.12 13.25 -0.26
CA GLY A 207 28.38 12.55 0.01
C GLY A 207 29.58 13.16 -0.74
N ALA A 208 29.40 13.54 -2.00
CA ALA A 208 30.44 14.20 -2.79
C ALA A 208 30.78 15.60 -2.26
N LEU A 209 29.78 16.36 -1.81
CA LEU A 209 29.97 17.69 -1.23
C LEU A 209 30.77 17.62 0.08
N VAL A 210 30.41 16.72 0.99
CA VAL A 210 31.13 16.55 2.27
C VAL A 210 32.58 16.09 2.04
N ARG A 211 32.82 15.22 1.05
CA ARG A 211 34.18 14.79 0.66
C ARG A 211 35.06 15.95 0.21
N ARG A 212 34.48 16.89 -0.56
CA ARG A 212 35.19 18.11 -1.00
C ARG A 212 35.57 19.00 0.19
N MET A 213 34.80 18.99 1.26
CA MET A 213 35.04 19.77 2.48
C MET A 213 36.07 19.14 3.45
N GLY A 214 36.73 18.04 3.09
CA GLY A 214 37.96 17.58 3.78
C GLY A 214 37.87 16.31 4.64
N SER A 215 36.73 15.59 4.65
CA SER A 215 36.55 14.35 5.42
C SER A 215 36.89 13.10 4.58
N ARG A 216 38.13 12.58 4.65
CA ARG A 216 38.67 11.68 3.61
C ARG A 216 38.49 10.16 3.81
N ALA A 217 38.54 9.62 5.02
CA ALA A 217 38.65 8.15 5.20
C ALA A 217 37.31 7.40 5.28
N GLY A 218 36.34 7.88 6.09
CA GLY A 218 35.06 7.20 6.28
C GLY A 218 34.05 7.37 5.13
N GLU A 219 34.28 8.33 4.23
CA GLU A 219 33.29 8.75 3.23
C GLU A 219 33.39 8.00 1.90
N LEU A 220 34.55 7.40 1.61
CA LEU A 220 34.75 6.54 0.44
C LEU A 220 33.91 5.26 0.54
N ALA A 221 33.83 4.66 1.73
CA ALA A 221 33.01 3.46 1.97
C ALA A 221 31.53 3.75 1.78
N ILE A 222 31.05 4.88 2.30
CA ILE A 222 29.65 5.32 2.20
C ILE A 222 29.25 5.58 0.74
N SER A 223 30.12 6.24 -0.02
CA SER A 223 29.89 6.51 -1.44
C SER A 223 29.70 5.21 -2.24
N ARG A 224 30.46 4.15 -1.89
CA ARG A 224 30.36 2.85 -2.58
C ARG A 224 29.04 2.14 -2.33
N GLU A 225 28.55 2.13 -1.09
CA GLU A 225 27.28 1.47 -0.76
C GLU A 225 26.10 2.17 -1.42
N VAL A 226 26.03 3.50 -1.33
CA VAL A 226 24.96 4.27 -1.96
C VAL A 226 25.05 4.16 -3.49
N MET A 227 26.25 4.08 -4.07
CA MET A 227 26.42 3.85 -5.51
C MET A 227 25.90 2.48 -5.95
N VAL A 228 26.06 1.45 -5.11
CA VAL A 228 25.48 0.12 -5.34
C VAL A 228 23.94 0.17 -5.28
N ILE A 229 23.38 0.94 -4.34
CA ILE A 229 21.93 1.19 -4.29
C ILE A 229 21.46 1.92 -5.56
N ALA A 230 22.20 2.94 -6.00
CA ALA A 230 21.89 3.71 -7.20
C ALA A 230 21.90 2.84 -8.46
N LEU A 231 22.92 1.98 -8.61
CA LEU A 231 23.01 1.06 -9.73
C LEU A 231 21.83 0.08 -9.74
N ALA A 232 21.49 -0.50 -8.58
CA ALA A 232 20.35 -1.41 -8.49
C ALA A 232 19.02 -0.70 -8.80
N ALA A 233 18.84 0.53 -8.29
CA ALA A 233 17.64 1.32 -8.55
C ALA A 233 17.51 1.68 -10.03
N LEU A 234 18.62 2.02 -10.69
CA LEU A 234 18.64 2.30 -12.12
C LEU A 234 18.28 1.06 -12.96
N ILE A 235 18.90 -0.09 -12.67
CA ILE A 235 18.59 -1.35 -13.37
C ILE A 235 17.13 -1.74 -13.14
N ALA A 236 16.65 -1.65 -11.90
CA ALA A 236 15.26 -1.94 -11.55
C ALA A 236 14.27 -1.01 -12.25
N ALA A 237 14.56 0.30 -12.30
CA ALA A 237 13.74 1.27 -12.99
C ALA A 237 13.71 1.03 -14.50
N ALA A 238 14.86 0.69 -15.11
CA ALA A 238 14.92 0.31 -16.52
C ALA A 238 14.09 -0.96 -16.80
N ALA A 239 14.22 -2.00 -15.97
CA ALA A 239 13.44 -3.22 -16.11
C ALA A 239 11.93 -2.98 -15.92
N ALA A 240 11.54 -2.21 -14.91
CA ALA A 240 10.15 -1.83 -14.68
C ALA A 240 9.60 -1.00 -15.84
N ALA A 241 10.38 -0.07 -16.39
CA ALA A 241 9.99 0.73 -17.56
C ALA A 241 9.80 -0.14 -18.81
N VAL A 242 10.67 -1.12 -19.04
CA VAL A 242 10.51 -2.09 -20.15
C VAL A 242 9.20 -2.86 -19.99
N VAL A 243 8.91 -3.36 -18.79
CA VAL A 243 7.66 -4.09 -18.53
C VAL A 243 6.44 -3.18 -18.71
N VAL A 244 6.41 -2.04 -18.03
CA VAL A 244 5.24 -1.16 -17.99
C VAL A 244 4.98 -0.48 -19.33
N PHE A 245 6.00 0.13 -19.93
CA PHE A 245 5.82 0.92 -21.15
C PHE A 245 6.07 0.11 -22.43
N GLY A 246 6.94 -0.90 -22.37
CA GLY A 246 7.25 -1.76 -23.52
C GLY A 246 6.29 -2.94 -23.64
N ILE A 247 6.25 -3.81 -22.63
CA ILE A 247 5.51 -5.08 -22.69
C ILE A 247 4.00 -4.86 -22.47
N ASN A 248 3.62 -4.05 -21.47
CA ASN A 248 2.21 -3.76 -21.18
C ASN A 248 1.63 -2.69 -22.12
N GLY A 249 2.45 -2.05 -22.97
CA GLY A 249 1.99 -1.04 -23.93
C GLY A 249 1.35 0.20 -23.30
N THR A 250 1.60 0.46 -22.01
CA THR A 250 1.02 1.60 -21.31
C THR A 250 1.67 2.89 -21.81
N ALA A 251 0.90 3.89 -22.23
CA ALA A 251 1.49 5.21 -22.54
C ALA A 251 1.72 6.01 -21.26
N LEU A 252 2.80 6.80 -21.20
CA LEU A 252 3.12 7.64 -20.04
C LEU A 252 1.97 8.58 -19.64
N ARG A 253 1.22 9.06 -20.64
CA ARG A 253 0.05 9.94 -20.44
C ARG A 253 -1.12 9.27 -19.72
N ASP A 254 -1.22 7.95 -19.83
CA ASP A 254 -2.30 7.12 -19.29
C ASP A 254 -1.86 6.49 -17.95
N ALA A 255 -0.54 6.38 -17.73
CA ALA A 255 0.07 5.94 -16.47
C ALA A 255 -0.01 6.97 -15.32
N ILE A 256 -0.39 8.23 -15.63
CA ILE A 256 -0.50 9.32 -14.68
C ILE A 256 -1.95 9.76 -14.60
N GLN A 257 -2.57 9.57 -13.43
CA GLN A 257 -3.93 10.02 -13.19
C GLN A 257 -4.03 11.55 -13.38
N ARG A 258 -4.74 11.97 -14.42
CA ARG A 258 -5.02 13.38 -14.72
C ARG A 258 -6.19 13.86 -13.87
N LEU A 259 -5.90 14.23 -12.63
CA LEU A 259 -6.83 15.06 -11.86
C LEU A 259 -6.50 16.53 -12.10
N PRO A 260 -7.48 17.42 -12.29
CA PRO A 260 -7.24 18.86 -12.43
C PRO A 260 -6.29 19.39 -11.33
N PRO A 261 -5.09 19.91 -11.70
CA PRO A 261 -4.02 20.21 -10.73
C PRO A 261 -4.37 21.31 -9.72
N ALA A 262 -5.26 22.24 -10.09
CA ALA A 262 -5.60 23.40 -9.28
C ALA A 262 -6.36 23.05 -7.99
N PHE A 263 -7.06 21.91 -7.97
CA PHE A 263 -8.17 21.69 -7.05
C PHE A 263 -7.79 21.14 -5.68
N ARG A 264 -6.60 20.56 -5.52
CA ARG A 264 -6.40 19.63 -4.40
C ARG A 264 -5.13 19.80 -3.63
N TYR A 265 -4.07 20.38 -4.17
CA TYR A 265 -2.78 20.19 -3.50
C TYR A 265 -2.67 20.91 -2.16
N GLY A 266 -3.14 22.16 -2.06
CA GLY A 266 -3.11 22.94 -0.80
C GLY A 266 -4.06 22.39 0.27
N PRO A 267 -5.40 22.35 0.02
CA PRO A 267 -6.35 21.79 0.98
C PRO A 267 -6.08 20.32 1.33
N ARG A 268 -5.72 19.48 0.35
CA ARG A 268 -5.38 18.08 0.62
C ARG A 268 -4.10 17.94 1.44
N LEU A 269 -3.07 18.76 1.20
CA LEU A 269 -1.87 18.77 2.03
C LEU A 269 -2.22 19.11 3.48
N ARG A 270 -3.04 20.15 3.71
CA ARG A 270 -3.50 20.51 5.06
C ARG A 270 -4.28 19.38 5.73
N ASN A 271 -5.27 18.82 5.03
CA ASN A 271 -6.05 17.68 5.54
C ASN A 271 -5.15 16.48 5.88
N GLU A 272 -4.14 16.19 5.07
CA GLU A 272 -3.20 15.10 5.32
C GLU A 272 -2.25 15.41 6.48
N LEU A 273 -1.84 16.67 6.66
CA LEU A 273 -1.04 17.12 7.80
C LEU A 273 -1.83 17.08 9.12
N ASP A 274 -3.10 17.51 9.08
CA ASP A 274 -4.00 17.46 10.24
C ASP A 274 -4.25 16.01 10.67
N LEU A 275 -4.34 15.09 9.70
CA LEU A 275 -4.51 13.66 9.96
C LEU A 275 -3.31 13.06 10.69
N ILE A 276 -2.08 13.49 10.37
CA ILE A 276 -0.88 12.94 11.00
C ILE A 276 -0.57 13.53 12.38
N TRP A 277 -1.38 14.48 12.89
CA TRP A 277 -1.21 15.10 14.21
C TRP A 277 0.22 15.64 14.41
N PRO A 278 0.54 16.81 13.83
CA PRO A 278 1.91 17.21 13.57
C PRO A 278 2.76 17.33 14.84
N VAL A 279 2.17 17.76 15.97
CA VAL A 279 2.94 17.95 17.21
C VAL A 279 3.37 16.61 17.85
N PRO A 280 2.46 15.66 18.21
CA PRO A 280 2.88 14.36 18.73
C PRO A 280 3.79 13.59 17.76
N THR A 281 3.48 13.64 16.47
CA THR A 281 4.26 12.97 15.44
C THR A 281 5.64 13.58 15.26
N ALA A 282 5.78 14.91 15.33
CA ALA A 282 7.08 15.58 15.28
C ALA A 282 7.94 15.23 16.51
N ILE A 283 7.35 15.20 17.72
CA ILE A 283 8.06 14.79 18.94
C ILE A 283 8.55 13.34 18.79
N ALA A 284 7.66 12.41 18.43
CA ALA A 284 8.04 11.01 18.23
C ALA A 284 9.08 10.84 17.12
N LEU A 285 8.96 11.58 16.01
CA LEU A 285 9.94 11.61 14.93
C LEU A 285 11.32 12.07 15.42
N LEU A 286 11.39 13.16 16.19
CA LEU A 286 12.63 13.68 16.75
C LEU A 286 13.29 12.64 17.67
N LEU A 287 12.52 12.05 18.60
CA LEU A 287 13.01 11.00 19.48
C LEU A 287 13.53 9.80 18.67
N GLY A 288 12.77 9.34 17.67
CA GLY A 288 13.17 8.25 16.77
C GLY A 288 14.45 8.52 15.99
N CYS A 289 14.59 9.73 15.44
CA CYS A 289 15.81 10.16 14.76
C CYS A 289 17.01 10.13 15.71
N LEU A 290 16.83 10.61 16.94
CA LEU A 290 17.89 10.60 17.93
C LEU A 290 18.20 9.16 18.42
N ALA A 291 17.21 8.26 18.51
CA ALA A 291 17.42 6.84 18.85
C ALA A 291 18.31 6.17 17.81
N ALA A 292 17.96 6.32 16.53
CA ALA A 292 18.75 5.81 15.41
C ALA A 292 20.16 6.43 15.37
N ARG A 293 20.34 7.67 15.86
CA ARG A 293 21.66 8.29 15.96
C ARG A 293 22.55 7.63 17.01
N THR A 294 22.00 7.31 18.18
CA THR A 294 22.73 6.76 19.33
C THR A 294 23.03 5.26 19.25
N ALA A 295 22.16 4.48 18.59
CA ALA A 295 22.28 3.02 18.52
C ALA A 295 23.20 2.51 17.40
N ALA A 296 23.64 3.40 16.50
CA ALA A 296 24.26 3.01 15.25
C ALA A 296 25.75 2.65 15.37
N GLU A 297 26.10 1.52 14.74
CA GLU A 297 27.48 1.16 14.42
C GLU A 297 27.97 1.90 13.17
N ALA A 298 29.29 2.02 13.01
CA ALA A 298 29.91 2.66 11.85
C ALA A 298 29.43 2.07 10.51
N GLU A 299 29.12 0.77 10.48
CA GLU A 299 28.63 0.03 9.31
C GLU A 299 27.22 0.46 8.86
N THR A 300 26.42 1.09 9.71
CA THR A 300 25.04 1.51 9.37
C THR A 300 24.95 2.96 8.88
N ASN A 301 26.08 3.65 8.76
CA ASN A 301 26.12 5.09 8.50
C ASN A 301 25.53 5.47 7.12
N SER A 302 25.74 4.63 6.10
CA SER A 302 25.23 4.87 4.74
C SER A 302 23.70 4.91 4.68
N TYR A 303 23.03 3.94 5.31
CA TYR A 303 21.57 3.84 5.33
C TYR A 303 20.93 4.97 6.15
N ARG A 304 21.55 5.33 7.27
CA ARG A 304 21.12 6.49 8.05
C ARG A 304 21.20 7.78 7.26
N ARG A 305 22.29 7.99 6.51
CA ARG A 305 22.43 9.16 5.64
C ARG A 305 21.36 9.15 4.55
N LEU A 306 21.12 8.01 3.90
CA LEU A 306 20.03 7.85 2.92
C LEU A 306 18.67 8.23 3.52
N LEU A 307 18.31 7.68 4.69
CA LEU A 307 17.05 7.98 5.37
C LEU A 307 16.96 9.44 5.83
N ALA A 308 18.08 10.05 6.26
CA ALA A 308 18.12 11.45 6.66
C ALA A 308 17.94 12.40 5.46
N VAL A 309 18.59 12.11 4.33
CA VAL A 309 18.39 12.87 3.08
C VAL A 309 16.97 12.69 2.59
N TRP A 310 16.41 11.47 2.64
CA TRP A 310 15.02 11.22 2.30
C TRP A 310 14.07 12.06 3.15
N LEU A 311 14.22 12.03 4.48
CA LEU A 311 13.39 12.81 5.40
C LEU A 311 13.51 14.32 5.14
N THR A 312 14.73 14.80 4.84
CA THR A 312 15.00 16.20 4.52
C THR A 312 14.29 16.63 3.23
N LEU A 313 14.42 15.84 2.16
CA LEU A 313 13.74 16.12 0.89
C LEU A 313 12.22 16.12 1.05
N MET A 314 11.67 15.20 1.83
CA MET A 314 10.24 15.23 2.14
C MET A 314 9.85 16.52 2.86
N ALA A 315 10.59 16.93 3.89
CA ALA A 315 10.32 18.16 4.60
C ALA A 315 10.37 19.38 3.66
N LEU A 316 11.35 19.44 2.76
CA LEU A 316 11.43 20.51 1.74
C LEU A 316 10.22 20.51 0.80
N VAL A 317 9.76 19.35 0.35
CA VAL A 317 8.56 19.23 -0.49
C VAL A 317 7.29 19.68 0.25
N LEU A 318 7.16 19.34 1.54
CA LEU A 318 6.04 19.79 2.37
C LEU A 318 6.07 21.31 2.58
N VAL A 319 7.24 21.88 2.89
CA VAL A 319 7.43 23.32 3.03
C VAL A 319 7.08 24.04 1.72
N ALA A 320 7.53 23.52 0.57
CA ALA A 320 7.17 24.08 -0.72
C ALA A 320 5.65 24.05 -0.97
N GLY A 321 4.98 22.96 -0.59
CA GLY A 321 3.52 22.85 -0.67
C GLY A 321 2.78 23.84 0.23
N LEU A 322 3.26 24.03 1.46
CA LEU A 322 2.73 25.01 2.40
C LEU A 322 2.98 26.45 1.94
N ALA A 323 4.07 26.69 1.21
CA ALA A 323 4.38 27.97 0.57
C ALA A 323 3.52 28.26 -0.69
N GLY A 324 2.55 27.40 -1.01
CA GLY A 324 1.60 27.62 -2.11
C GLY A 324 2.02 27.00 -3.45
N LEU A 325 3.08 26.19 -3.49
CA LEU A 325 3.49 25.51 -4.72
C LEU A 325 2.42 24.51 -5.15
N ARG A 326 1.88 24.70 -6.37
CA ARG A 326 0.81 23.88 -6.97
C ARG A 326 1.34 22.57 -7.54
N LEU A 327 2.03 21.79 -6.70
CA LEU A 327 2.50 20.43 -7.00
C LEU A 327 1.85 19.42 -6.04
N PRO A 328 1.80 18.11 -6.35
CA PRO A 328 1.24 17.07 -5.49
C PRO A 328 2.11 16.79 -4.24
N THR A 329 2.45 17.83 -3.48
CA THR A 329 3.33 17.83 -2.31
C THR A 329 2.80 16.96 -1.16
N TYR A 330 1.49 16.80 -1.04
CA TYR A 330 0.85 15.86 -0.12
C TYR A 330 1.33 14.41 -0.32
N ARG A 331 1.82 14.04 -1.52
CA ARG A 331 2.39 12.70 -1.78
C ARG A 331 3.69 12.45 -1.00
N ALA A 332 4.38 13.49 -0.53
CA ALA A 332 5.54 13.32 0.35
C ALA A 332 5.15 12.62 1.67
N ILE A 333 3.95 12.86 2.20
CA ILE A 333 3.42 12.18 3.41
C ILE A 333 3.21 10.68 3.14
N THR A 334 2.79 10.34 1.92
CA THR A 334 2.58 8.94 1.50
C THR A 334 3.86 8.25 1.06
N PHE A 335 4.96 8.99 0.91
CA PHE A 335 6.29 8.48 0.60
C PHE A 335 7.21 8.53 1.84
N ALA A 336 6.60 8.44 3.03
CA ALA A 336 7.23 8.74 4.30
C ALA A 336 7.82 7.53 5.04
N LEU A 337 8.55 6.66 4.32
CA LEU A 337 9.22 5.51 4.96
C LEU A 337 10.11 5.92 6.15
N PRO A 338 10.98 6.95 6.05
CA PRO A 338 11.81 7.36 7.18
C PRO A 338 10.99 7.79 8.40
N LEU A 339 9.83 8.41 8.18
CA LEU A 339 8.93 8.80 9.27
C LEU A 339 8.36 7.56 9.98
N ALA A 340 7.86 6.58 9.24
CA ALA A 340 7.34 5.34 9.82
C ALA A 340 8.41 4.60 10.67
N LEU A 341 9.63 4.47 10.13
CA LEU A 341 10.75 3.83 10.83
C LEU A 341 11.20 4.62 12.07
N ALA A 342 11.24 5.95 11.97
CA ALA A 342 11.56 6.80 13.12
C ALA A 342 10.51 6.69 14.23
N LEU A 343 9.22 6.68 13.88
CA LEU A 343 8.13 6.48 14.86
C LEU A 343 8.27 5.13 15.57
N GLY A 344 8.57 4.05 14.84
CA GLY A 344 8.86 2.75 15.44
C GLY A 344 10.08 2.76 16.37
N ALA A 345 11.09 3.58 16.06
CA ALA A 345 12.32 3.70 16.85
C ALA A 345 12.16 4.59 18.10
N ALA A 346 11.11 5.43 18.16
CA ALA A 346 10.98 6.51 19.13
C ALA A 346 11.06 6.02 20.60
N PRO A 347 10.37 4.93 21.02
CA PRO A 347 10.44 4.47 22.40
C PRO A 347 11.82 3.95 22.82
N PHE A 348 12.74 3.74 21.87
CA PHE A 348 14.09 3.26 22.14
C PHE A 348 15.10 4.42 22.25
N PHE A 349 14.65 5.68 22.18
CA PHE A 349 15.49 6.86 22.43
C PHE A 349 15.82 7.01 23.92
N PRO A 350 17.09 7.31 24.25
CA PRO A 350 17.85 6.43 25.11
C PRO A 350 17.21 6.29 26.49
N ALA A 351 17.18 5.08 27.02
CA ALA A 351 17.64 4.90 28.39
C ALA A 351 19.17 5.14 28.31
N PRO A 352 19.72 6.27 28.81
CA PRO A 352 21.15 6.54 28.73
C PRO A 352 21.97 5.31 29.14
N ARG A 353 23.11 5.08 28.48
CA ARG A 353 24.08 4.10 29.00
C ARG A 353 24.46 4.38 30.46
N SER A 354 24.34 5.63 30.92
CA SER A 354 24.51 6.07 32.32
C SER A 354 23.29 5.85 33.22
N LEU A 355 22.10 5.63 32.67
CA LEU A 355 20.89 5.19 33.38
C LEU A 355 20.69 3.67 33.29
N ARG A 356 21.65 2.93 32.73
CA ARG A 356 21.70 1.46 32.86
C ARG A 356 21.78 1.11 34.35
N PHE A 357 20.62 0.79 34.92
CA PHE A 357 20.40 -0.30 35.86
C PHE A 357 21.24 -0.36 37.16
N GLN A 358 22.10 0.60 37.46
CA GLN A 358 22.84 0.63 38.74
C GLN A 358 22.01 1.21 39.90
N ARG A 359 20.86 1.82 39.62
CA ARG A 359 19.89 2.22 40.65
C ARG A 359 18.61 1.38 40.52
N PRO A 360 18.11 0.77 41.61
CA PRO A 360 16.96 -0.15 41.58
C PRO A 360 15.65 0.47 41.07
N ARG A 361 15.56 1.81 40.98
CA ARG A 361 14.39 2.54 40.44
C ARG A 361 14.49 2.90 38.95
N GLY A 362 15.65 2.75 38.32
CA GLY A 362 15.87 3.02 36.89
C GLY A 362 15.00 2.19 35.90
N PRO A 363 14.67 0.91 36.16
CA PRO A 363 13.89 0.09 35.23
C PRO A 363 12.45 0.58 35.07
N VAL A 364 11.83 1.02 36.18
CA VAL A 364 10.42 1.45 36.21
C VAL A 364 10.24 2.74 35.41
N TRP A 365 11.12 3.73 35.61
CA TRP A 365 11.09 4.98 34.85
C TRP A 365 11.38 4.78 33.36
N GLY A 366 12.29 3.85 33.02
CA GLY A 366 12.54 3.47 31.63
C GLY A 366 11.30 2.87 30.97
N ALA A 367 10.66 1.90 31.62
CA ALA A 367 9.42 1.29 31.13
C ALA A 367 8.27 2.30 31.00
N ALA A 368 8.11 3.19 31.98
CA ALA A 368 7.13 4.27 31.94
C ALA A 368 7.37 5.21 30.75
N LEU A 369 8.60 5.68 30.55
CA LEU A 369 8.95 6.53 29.41
C LEU A 369 8.71 5.82 28.07
N MET A 370 9.14 4.57 27.93
CA MET A 370 8.86 3.76 26.73
C MET A 370 7.36 3.68 26.45
N THR A 371 6.55 3.49 27.49
CA THR A 371 5.09 3.39 27.38
C THR A 371 4.48 4.73 26.95
N VAL A 372 4.93 5.84 27.52
CA VAL A 372 4.50 7.19 27.14
C VAL A 372 4.86 7.48 25.67
N VAL A 373 6.08 7.19 25.25
CA VAL A 373 6.51 7.41 23.86
C VAL A 373 5.80 6.46 22.88
N ALA A 374 5.55 5.22 23.28
CA ALA A 374 4.69 4.31 22.51
C ALA A 374 3.27 4.88 22.37
N GLY A 375 2.74 5.49 23.43
CA GLY A 375 1.48 6.24 23.41
C GLY A 375 1.47 7.36 22.38
N LEU A 376 2.57 8.10 22.21
CA LEU A 376 2.69 9.14 21.18
C LEU A 376 2.62 8.61 19.75
N VAL A 377 2.92 7.33 19.52
CA VAL A 377 2.81 6.67 18.21
C VAL A 377 1.42 6.06 18.02
N ILE A 378 0.90 5.38 19.04
CA ILE A 378 -0.36 4.64 18.97
C ILE A 378 -1.57 5.59 18.99
N VAL A 379 -1.59 6.62 19.86
CA VAL A 379 -2.77 7.48 20.03
C VAL A 379 -3.16 8.21 18.73
N PRO A 380 -2.24 8.89 18.00
CA PRO A 380 -2.59 9.51 16.72
C PRO A 380 -3.14 8.51 15.71
N SER A 381 -2.54 7.31 15.65
CA SER A 381 -3.01 6.24 14.77
C SER A 381 -4.40 5.75 15.14
N THR A 382 -4.66 5.50 16.43
CA THR A 382 -5.97 5.07 16.93
C THR A 382 -7.04 6.12 16.66
N LEU A 383 -6.76 7.39 16.95
CA LEU A 383 -7.72 8.48 16.68
C LEU A 383 -7.93 8.68 15.18
N THR A 384 -6.89 8.51 14.39
CA THR A 384 -6.99 8.56 12.95
C THR A 384 -7.84 7.40 12.43
N TRP A 385 -7.52 6.16 12.78
CA TRP A 385 -8.20 4.96 12.28
C TRP A 385 -9.63 4.82 12.80
N TYR A 386 -9.86 4.93 14.12
CA TYR A 386 -11.15 4.62 14.72
C TYR A 386 -12.14 5.80 14.74
N ARG A 387 -11.65 7.04 14.65
CA ARG A 387 -12.48 8.24 14.78
C ARG A 387 -12.51 9.09 13.51
N SER A 388 -11.36 9.34 12.89
CA SER A 388 -11.24 10.35 11.82
C SER A 388 -11.40 9.73 10.43
N LEU A 389 -10.92 8.51 10.26
CA LEU A 389 -11.09 7.72 9.04
C LEU A 389 -12.35 6.87 9.22
N GLY A 390 -13.30 7.06 8.31
CA GLY A 390 -14.52 6.26 8.17
C GLY A 390 -14.65 5.79 6.73
N PRO A 391 -15.46 4.76 6.47
CA PRO A 391 -15.99 4.58 5.13
C PRO A 391 -16.66 5.88 4.70
N GLN A 392 -16.28 6.38 3.52
CA GLN A 392 -16.87 7.60 2.96
C GLN A 392 -18.16 7.29 2.19
N THR A 393 -18.45 6.01 1.98
CA THR A 393 -19.62 5.50 1.26
C THR A 393 -20.45 4.67 2.23
N ASP A 394 -21.74 5.00 2.37
CA ASP A 394 -22.65 4.26 3.23
C ASP A 394 -23.03 2.90 2.61
N PRO A 395 -23.18 1.80 3.38
CA PRO A 395 -23.69 0.53 2.87
C PRO A 395 -25.00 0.64 2.08
N SER A 396 -25.88 1.57 2.45
CA SER A 396 -27.14 1.85 1.75
C SER A 396 -26.93 2.44 0.36
N GLU A 397 -25.90 3.27 0.16
CA GLU A 397 -25.52 3.79 -1.16
C GLU A 397 -25.12 2.62 -2.09
N LEU A 398 -24.35 1.66 -1.57
CA LEU A 398 -23.94 0.48 -2.35
C LEU A 398 -25.12 -0.43 -2.68
N GLY A 399 -26.05 -0.62 -1.75
CA GLY A 399 -27.29 -1.37 -1.98
C GLY A 399 -28.21 -0.70 -3.02
N GLN A 400 -28.24 0.63 -3.04
CA GLN A 400 -28.97 1.41 -4.04
C GLN A 400 -28.32 1.31 -5.42
N ILE A 401 -26.99 1.38 -5.51
CA ILE A 401 -26.25 1.17 -6.77
C ILE A 401 -26.49 -0.24 -7.31
N ALA A 402 -26.44 -1.28 -6.46
CA ALA A 402 -26.77 -2.64 -6.87
C ALA A 402 -28.22 -2.77 -7.39
N THR A 403 -29.15 -2.00 -6.81
CA THR A 403 -30.54 -1.95 -7.27
C THR A 403 -30.69 -1.23 -8.61
N VAL A 404 -29.92 -0.16 -8.83
CA VAL A 404 -29.81 0.52 -10.13
C VAL A 404 -29.23 -0.39 -11.19
N GLY A 405 -28.21 -1.20 -10.87
CA GLY A 405 -27.67 -2.19 -11.79
C GLY A 405 -28.72 -3.20 -12.26
N ARG A 406 -29.48 -3.76 -11.31
CA ARG A 406 -30.61 -4.67 -11.63
C ARG A 406 -31.69 -4.02 -12.49
N TYR A 407 -31.95 -2.73 -12.28
CA TYR A 407 -32.83 -1.98 -13.17
C TYR A 407 -32.23 -1.87 -14.57
N ALA A 408 -30.95 -1.47 -14.68
CA ALA A 408 -30.27 -1.22 -15.95
C ALA A 408 -30.15 -2.46 -16.86
N GLU A 409 -30.04 -3.65 -16.27
CA GLU A 409 -30.10 -4.92 -17.01
C GLU A 409 -31.49 -5.21 -17.57
N GLY A 410 -32.52 -4.79 -16.86
CA GLY A 410 -33.92 -4.97 -17.25
C GLY A 410 -34.43 -3.99 -18.29
N VAL A 411 -33.72 -2.88 -18.54
CA VAL A 411 -34.16 -1.90 -19.52
C VAL A 411 -33.85 -2.39 -20.94
N PRO A 412 -34.86 -2.57 -21.80
CA PRO A 412 -34.65 -2.97 -23.19
C PRO A 412 -33.85 -1.91 -23.96
N GLY A 413 -32.85 -2.35 -24.72
CA GLY A 413 -31.99 -1.51 -25.55
C GLY A 413 -30.53 -1.46 -25.12
N GLN A 414 -29.71 -0.82 -25.95
CA GLN A 414 -28.26 -0.69 -25.73
C GLN A 414 -27.86 0.55 -24.92
N LEU A 415 -28.80 1.46 -24.62
CA LEU A 415 -28.48 2.69 -23.90
C LEU A 415 -28.19 2.39 -22.41
N PRO A 416 -27.14 3.00 -21.83
CA PRO A 416 -26.87 2.87 -20.41
C PRO A 416 -27.92 3.63 -19.59
N THR A 417 -28.17 3.16 -18.36
CA THR A 417 -28.97 3.89 -17.38
C THR A 417 -28.13 4.98 -16.73
N VAL A 418 -28.67 6.20 -16.69
CA VAL A 418 -28.04 7.34 -16.04
C VAL A 418 -28.45 7.38 -14.56
N LEU A 419 -27.47 7.22 -13.66
CA LEU A 419 -27.62 7.40 -12.23
C LEU A 419 -27.28 8.85 -11.85
N ALA A 420 -28.26 9.63 -11.43
CA ALA A 420 -28.04 10.98 -10.91
C ALA A 420 -27.43 10.92 -9.50
N VAL A 421 -26.26 11.54 -9.32
CA VAL A 421 -25.56 11.66 -8.04
C VAL A 421 -25.37 13.13 -7.70
N ASN A 422 -26.08 13.59 -6.67
CA ASN A 422 -26.12 14.95 -6.18
C ASN A 422 -25.61 15.02 -4.73
N VAL A 423 -24.30 14.82 -4.55
CA VAL A 423 -23.64 15.07 -3.27
C VAL A 423 -22.97 16.46 -3.26
N PRO A 424 -22.71 17.06 -2.07
CA PRO A 424 -22.15 18.40 -1.98
C PRO A 424 -20.78 18.55 -2.64
N ASP A 425 -19.95 17.51 -2.56
CA ASP A 425 -18.59 17.50 -3.09
C ASP A 425 -18.55 16.88 -4.50
N VAL A 426 -18.27 17.71 -5.52
CA VAL A 426 -18.19 17.27 -6.93
C VAL A 426 -17.06 16.27 -7.14
N VAL A 427 -15.97 16.42 -6.39
CA VAL A 427 -14.85 15.48 -6.43
C VAL A 427 -15.30 14.10 -5.99
N ARG A 428 -16.12 14.02 -4.93
CA ARG A 428 -16.73 12.75 -4.48
C ARG A 428 -17.58 12.13 -5.59
N ILE A 429 -18.28 12.93 -6.40
CA ILE A 429 -19.08 12.40 -7.52
C ILE A 429 -18.22 11.69 -8.57
N ALA A 430 -17.06 12.25 -8.92
CA ALA A 430 -16.14 11.60 -9.85
C ALA A 430 -15.65 10.23 -9.34
N PHE A 431 -15.64 9.99 -8.02
CA PHE A 431 -15.31 8.68 -7.47
C PHE A 431 -16.46 7.67 -7.58
N TYR A 432 -17.72 8.10 -7.74
CA TYR A 432 -18.83 7.16 -7.84
C TYR A 432 -18.80 6.29 -9.09
N GLU A 433 -18.14 6.69 -10.17
CA GLU A 433 -17.90 5.79 -11.30
C GLU A 433 -17.15 4.53 -10.86
N ARG A 434 -16.11 4.70 -10.02
CA ARG A 434 -15.35 3.58 -9.43
C ARG A 434 -16.19 2.78 -8.45
N VAL A 435 -17.07 3.43 -7.69
CA VAL A 435 -18.00 2.74 -6.79
C VAL A 435 -19.00 1.90 -7.60
N VAL A 436 -19.54 2.43 -8.70
CA VAL A 436 -20.44 1.69 -9.60
C VAL A 436 -19.73 0.47 -10.18
N ARG A 437 -18.51 0.62 -10.71
CA ARG A 437 -17.72 -0.51 -11.21
C ARG A 437 -17.42 -1.54 -10.12
N ALA A 438 -16.97 -1.09 -8.94
CA ALA A 438 -16.72 -1.97 -7.81
C ALA A 438 -17.98 -2.75 -7.36
N VAL A 439 -19.18 -2.14 -7.42
CA VAL A 439 -20.44 -2.80 -7.02
C VAL A 439 -20.99 -3.71 -8.12
N LEU A 440 -20.99 -3.27 -9.38
CA LEU A 440 -21.68 -3.96 -10.47
C LEU A 440 -20.79 -4.96 -11.23
N GLY A 441 -19.46 -4.80 -11.19
CA GLY A 441 -18.54 -5.61 -11.98
C GLY A 441 -18.86 -5.53 -13.47
N ASP A 442 -19.03 -6.68 -14.12
CA ASP A 442 -19.29 -6.78 -15.55
C ASP A 442 -20.53 -6.00 -16.02
N GLY A 443 -21.49 -5.73 -15.11
CA GLY A 443 -22.68 -4.92 -15.39
C GLY A 443 -22.45 -3.41 -15.36
N ALA A 444 -21.24 -2.94 -15.05
CA ALA A 444 -20.98 -1.52 -14.82
C ALA A 444 -21.17 -0.64 -16.07
N ASP A 445 -20.88 -1.16 -17.27
CA ASP A 445 -21.06 -0.44 -18.53
C ASP A 445 -22.52 -0.10 -18.85
N ARG A 446 -23.47 -0.75 -18.14
CA ARG A 446 -24.90 -0.47 -18.23
C ARG A 446 -25.32 0.73 -17.40
N VAL A 447 -24.43 1.31 -16.58
CA VAL A 447 -24.74 2.43 -15.70
C VAL A 447 -23.71 3.54 -15.86
N VAL A 448 -24.17 4.75 -16.19
CA VAL A 448 -23.33 5.95 -16.25
C VAL A 448 -23.71 6.93 -15.15
N VAL A 449 -22.73 7.60 -14.55
CA VAL A 449 -22.95 8.51 -13.42
C VAL A 449 -23.10 9.95 -13.90
N PHE A 450 -24.27 10.55 -13.68
CA PHE A 450 -24.46 11.98 -13.90
C PHE A 450 -24.12 12.78 -12.63
N ALA A 451 -23.20 13.73 -12.76
CA ALA A 451 -22.72 14.54 -11.64
C ALA A 451 -23.59 15.77 -11.36
N GLY A 452 -24.70 15.58 -10.66
CA GLY A 452 -25.58 16.69 -10.29
C GLY A 452 -27.01 16.32 -9.96
N ARG A 453 -27.86 17.34 -9.94
CA ARG A 453 -29.29 17.24 -9.64
C ARG A 453 -30.00 16.45 -10.74
N SER A 454 -30.81 15.47 -10.35
CA SER A 454 -31.65 14.70 -11.27
C SER A 454 -32.49 15.55 -12.24
N GLY A 455 -33.01 16.70 -11.80
CA GLY A 455 -33.76 17.62 -12.67
C GLY A 455 -32.93 18.20 -13.81
N ASP A 456 -31.64 18.47 -13.58
CA ASP A 456 -30.73 18.96 -14.62
C ASP A 456 -30.40 17.84 -15.62
N ALA A 457 -30.24 16.60 -15.14
CA ALA A 457 -30.08 15.43 -16.00
C ALA A 457 -31.27 15.26 -16.96
N LEU A 458 -32.50 15.35 -16.43
CA LEU A 458 -33.73 15.28 -17.24
C LEU A 458 -33.83 16.42 -18.26
N ALA A 459 -33.36 17.61 -17.90
CA ALA A 459 -33.30 18.77 -18.79
C ALA A 459 -32.10 18.76 -19.75
N VAL A 460 -31.24 17.73 -19.68
CA VAL A 460 -29.99 17.61 -20.46
C VAL A 460 -29.09 18.85 -20.26
N LYS A 461 -28.92 19.26 -19.00
CA LYS A 461 -28.10 20.40 -18.58
C LYS A 461 -27.07 19.97 -17.53
N PRO A 462 -25.90 20.62 -17.47
CA PRO A 462 -24.97 20.44 -16.36
C PRO A 462 -25.57 21.05 -15.07
N THR A 463 -25.23 20.48 -13.92
CA THR A 463 -25.49 21.12 -12.62
C THR A 463 -24.34 22.03 -12.28
N LEU A 464 -24.63 23.34 -12.20
CA LEU A 464 -23.67 24.35 -11.75
C LEU A 464 -23.98 24.74 -10.29
N ARG A 465 -22.93 24.83 -9.48
CA ARG A 465 -22.95 25.14 -8.04
C ARG A 465 -22.43 26.54 -7.74
N GLY A 466 -21.90 27.26 -8.74
CA GLY A 466 -21.45 28.65 -8.61
C GLY A 466 -20.00 28.80 -8.14
N ASP A 467 -19.31 27.69 -7.87
CA ASP A 467 -17.87 27.66 -7.72
C ASP A 467 -17.25 27.35 -9.10
N VAL A 468 -16.40 28.23 -9.61
CA VAL A 468 -15.83 28.17 -10.97
C VAL A 468 -15.14 26.84 -11.24
N ASP A 469 -14.51 26.33 -10.20
CA ASP A 469 -13.69 25.14 -10.23
C ASP A 469 -14.62 23.89 -10.25
N ASP A 470 -15.54 23.77 -9.30
CA ASP A 470 -16.53 22.68 -9.27
C ASP A 470 -17.40 22.66 -10.53
N ASP A 471 -17.74 23.83 -11.07
CA ASP A 471 -18.49 23.99 -12.30
C ASP A 471 -17.70 23.49 -13.51
N ARG A 472 -16.39 23.75 -13.57
CA ARG A 472 -15.52 23.22 -14.63
C ARG A 472 -15.47 21.69 -14.61
N LEU A 473 -15.31 21.07 -13.43
CA LEU A 473 -15.32 19.61 -13.31
C LEU A 473 -16.70 19.04 -13.63
N SER A 474 -17.78 19.68 -13.17
CA SER A 474 -19.15 19.27 -13.46
C SER A 474 -19.44 19.31 -14.97
N LEU A 475 -18.93 20.33 -15.69
CA LEU A 475 -19.02 20.42 -17.14
C LEU A 475 -18.25 19.30 -17.85
N GLU A 476 -17.03 18.99 -17.41
CA GLU A 476 -16.24 17.89 -17.96
C GLU A 476 -16.95 16.54 -17.81
N LEU A 477 -17.46 16.24 -16.61
CA LEU A 477 -18.23 15.03 -16.34
C LEU A 477 -19.56 15.01 -17.11
N PHE A 478 -20.21 16.16 -17.26
CA PHE A 478 -21.45 16.28 -18.03
C PHE A 478 -21.23 15.92 -19.51
N GLU A 479 -20.18 16.41 -20.15
CA GLU A 479 -19.93 16.13 -21.58
C GLU A 479 -19.73 14.62 -21.85
N ALA A 480 -19.20 13.86 -20.89
CA ALA A 480 -19.10 12.39 -21.00
C ALA A 480 -20.47 11.69 -21.03
N VAL A 481 -21.46 12.19 -20.27
CA VAL A 481 -22.79 11.58 -20.13
C VAL A 481 -23.84 12.20 -21.06
N ARG A 482 -23.60 13.40 -21.57
CA ARG A 482 -24.48 14.17 -22.45
C ARG A 482 -24.98 13.37 -23.67
N PRO A 483 -24.17 12.56 -24.38
CA PRO A 483 -24.66 11.75 -25.49
C PRO A 483 -25.76 10.78 -25.08
N ALA A 484 -25.59 10.06 -23.95
CA ALA A 484 -26.59 9.15 -23.43
C ALA A 484 -27.88 9.89 -23.02
N LEU A 485 -27.74 11.04 -22.36
CA LEU A 485 -28.90 11.86 -21.97
C LEU A 485 -29.72 12.34 -23.16
N ARG A 486 -29.06 12.76 -24.25
CA ARG A 486 -29.69 13.18 -25.51
C ARG A 486 -30.35 12.04 -26.27
N ALA A 487 -29.76 10.85 -26.22
CA ALA A 487 -30.33 9.64 -26.81
C ALA A 487 -31.57 9.12 -26.07
N GLY A 488 -31.98 9.78 -24.98
CA GLY A 488 -33.16 9.37 -24.21
C GLY A 488 -32.88 8.24 -23.22
N ALA A 489 -31.61 8.04 -22.82
CA ALA A 489 -31.23 7.04 -21.82
C ALA A 489 -32.12 7.09 -20.56
N PRO A 490 -32.45 5.94 -19.95
CA PRO A 490 -33.16 5.92 -18.67
C PRO A 490 -32.43 6.77 -17.64
N VAL A 491 -33.18 7.48 -16.79
CA VAL A 491 -32.62 8.29 -15.71
C VAL A 491 -33.23 7.82 -14.40
N VAL A 492 -32.38 7.50 -13.44
CA VAL A 492 -32.77 7.08 -12.11
C VAL A 492 -32.09 7.93 -11.06
N THR A 493 -32.75 8.04 -9.91
CA THR A 493 -32.22 8.70 -8.72
C THR A 493 -32.43 7.81 -7.52
N THR A 494 -31.58 7.95 -6.50
CA THR A 494 -31.67 7.12 -5.30
C THR A 494 -31.78 7.98 -4.05
N ARG A 495 -32.31 7.38 -2.98
CA ARG A 495 -32.54 8.09 -1.72
C ARG A 495 -31.25 8.67 -1.12
N ALA A 496 -30.14 7.94 -1.18
CA ALA A 496 -28.88 8.37 -0.59
C ALA A 496 -28.03 9.26 -1.51
N LEU A 497 -28.13 9.07 -2.83
CA LEU A 497 -27.25 9.75 -3.79
C LEU A 497 -27.83 11.05 -4.36
N ASP A 498 -29.16 11.23 -4.34
CA ASP A 498 -29.83 12.52 -4.59
C ASP A 498 -31.13 12.58 -3.80
N ALA A 499 -31.02 12.72 -2.48
CA ALA A 499 -32.16 12.75 -1.56
C ALA A 499 -33.24 13.78 -1.96
N PRO A 500 -32.90 15.03 -2.34
CA PRO A 500 -33.90 16.00 -2.81
C PRO A 500 -34.59 15.58 -4.11
N GLY A 501 -33.85 14.98 -5.06
CA GLY A 501 -34.42 14.42 -6.29
C GLY A 501 -35.37 13.26 -6.02
N PHE A 502 -34.93 12.30 -5.21
CA PHE A 502 -35.72 11.15 -4.78
C PHE A 502 -37.04 11.57 -4.14
N LEU A 503 -36.99 12.42 -3.11
CA LEU A 503 -38.19 12.85 -2.39
C LEU A 503 -39.19 13.60 -3.29
N ARG A 504 -38.70 14.46 -4.19
CA ARG A 504 -39.57 15.19 -5.13
C ARG A 504 -40.26 14.24 -6.11
N ALA A 505 -39.51 13.29 -6.66
CA ALA A 505 -40.05 12.33 -7.62
C ALA A 505 -41.06 11.38 -6.97
N THR A 506 -40.77 10.85 -5.78
CA THR A 506 -41.72 10.01 -5.02
C THR A 506 -43.01 10.77 -4.70
N ARG A 507 -42.94 12.04 -4.26
CA ARG A 507 -44.13 12.87 -4.01
C ARG A 507 -44.95 13.14 -5.26
N SER A 508 -44.31 13.15 -6.43
CA SER A 508 -44.96 13.36 -7.73
C SER A 508 -45.53 12.06 -8.32
N GLY A 509 -45.46 10.94 -7.59
CA GLY A 509 -45.96 9.65 -8.05
C GLY A 509 -45.06 8.94 -9.06
N SER A 510 -43.78 9.35 -9.18
CA SER A 510 -42.84 8.64 -10.04
C SER A 510 -42.66 7.18 -9.59
N PRO A 511 -42.61 6.22 -10.52
CA PRO A 511 -42.51 4.81 -10.17
C PRO A 511 -41.17 4.47 -9.52
N THR A 512 -41.21 3.55 -8.57
CA THR A 512 -40.05 3.09 -7.81
C THR A 512 -39.61 1.69 -8.23
N PHE A 513 -38.31 1.43 -8.23
CA PHE A 513 -37.75 0.08 -8.38
C PHE A 513 -37.09 -0.35 -7.06
N GLY A 514 -37.83 -1.11 -6.24
CA GLY A 514 -37.48 -1.32 -4.84
C GLY A 514 -37.72 -0.07 -3.97
N PRO A 515 -37.31 -0.08 -2.69
CA PRO A 515 -37.68 0.97 -1.73
C PRO A 515 -36.92 2.30 -1.90
N ASP A 516 -35.77 2.28 -2.57
CA ASP A 516 -34.78 3.38 -2.52
C ASP A 516 -34.32 3.89 -3.89
N VAL A 517 -34.94 3.42 -4.98
CA VAL A 517 -34.64 3.88 -6.36
C VAL A 517 -35.92 4.35 -7.03
N VAL A 518 -35.89 5.56 -7.59
CA VAL A 518 -37.00 6.14 -8.37
C VAL A 518 -36.58 6.27 -9.83
N ILE A 519 -37.47 5.85 -10.72
CA ILE A 519 -37.31 5.95 -12.17
C ILE A 519 -37.89 7.30 -12.60
N LEU A 520 -37.02 8.18 -13.10
CA LEU A 520 -37.38 9.51 -13.56
C LEU A 520 -37.70 9.53 -15.06
N ARG A 521 -37.01 8.69 -15.83
CA ARG A 521 -37.20 8.46 -17.26
C ARG A 521 -36.82 7.01 -17.59
N GLY A 522 -37.58 6.32 -18.44
CA GLY A 522 -37.30 4.93 -18.83
C GLY A 522 -38.47 3.99 -18.56
N SER A 523 -38.32 2.70 -18.92
CA SER A 523 -39.39 1.71 -18.76
C SER A 523 -39.73 1.46 -17.30
N HIS A 524 -41.02 1.32 -17.02
CA HIS A 524 -41.56 1.07 -15.67
C HIS A 524 -41.82 -0.42 -15.39
N GLN A 525 -41.70 -1.28 -16.40
CA GLN A 525 -41.88 -2.70 -16.22
C GLN A 525 -40.68 -3.26 -15.43
N PRO A 526 -40.91 -3.92 -14.29
CA PRO A 526 -39.84 -4.60 -13.60
C PRO A 526 -39.33 -5.72 -14.52
N PRO A 527 -38.00 -5.88 -14.70
CA PRO A 527 -37.48 -7.05 -15.39
C PRO A 527 -38.05 -8.33 -14.78
N ARG A 528 -38.32 -9.31 -15.63
CA ARG A 528 -38.56 -10.68 -15.18
C ARG A 528 -37.30 -11.11 -14.43
N ALA A 529 -37.43 -11.36 -13.14
CA ALA A 529 -36.34 -11.70 -12.25
C ALA A 529 -35.71 -13.03 -12.67
N ASN A 530 -34.76 -12.97 -13.60
CA ASN A 530 -33.87 -14.07 -13.96
C ASN A 530 -32.55 -13.43 -14.41
N ASP A 531 -31.83 -12.88 -13.46
CA ASP A 531 -30.42 -13.17 -13.22
C ASP A 531 -29.99 -12.37 -11.99
N VAL A 532 -29.48 -13.09 -11.00
CA VAL A 532 -29.00 -12.48 -9.76
C VAL A 532 -27.68 -11.82 -10.08
N LEU A 533 -27.70 -10.52 -10.46
CA LEU A 533 -26.53 -9.68 -10.24
C LEU A 533 -26.06 -9.96 -8.82
N ARG A 534 -24.84 -10.48 -8.70
CA ARG A 534 -24.21 -10.71 -7.40
C ARG A 534 -24.00 -9.34 -6.78
N ALA A 535 -25.03 -8.92 -6.07
CA ALA A 535 -25.13 -7.66 -5.36
C ALA A 535 -23.91 -7.49 -4.45
N PHE A 536 -23.61 -6.23 -4.15
CA PHE A 536 -22.78 -5.80 -3.02
C PHE A 536 -22.69 -6.88 -1.93
N ALA A 537 -21.51 -7.49 -1.80
CA ALA A 537 -21.22 -8.43 -0.73
C ALA A 537 -20.63 -7.61 0.44
N PRO A 538 -21.35 -7.47 1.57
CA PRO A 538 -20.79 -6.80 2.73
C PRO A 538 -19.49 -7.48 3.15
N LEU A 539 -18.56 -6.70 3.72
CA LEU A 539 -17.35 -7.27 4.30
C LEU A 539 -17.72 -8.34 5.35
N PRO A 540 -16.98 -9.45 5.41
CA PRO A 540 -17.21 -10.46 6.43
C PRO A 540 -16.88 -9.91 7.83
N PRO A 541 -17.26 -10.62 8.90
CA PRO A 541 -16.89 -10.24 10.26
C PRO A 541 -15.39 -9.97 10.43
N TRP A 542 -15.05 -9.07 11.35
CA TRP A 542 -13.66 -8.62 11.54
C TRP A 542 -12.66 -9.74 11.82
N TRP A 543 -13.09 -10.81 12.50
CA TRP A 543 -12.23 -11.97 12.76
C TRP A 543 -11.90 -12.74 11.47
N THR A 544 -12.82 -12.78 10.50
CA THR A 544 -12.57 -13.38 9.19
C THR A 544 -11.56 -12.53 8.40
N LEU A 545 -11.69 -11.21 8.47
CA LEU A 545 -10.71 -10.28 7.89
C LEU A 545 -9.32 -10.46 8.51
N LEU A 546 -9.25 -10.61 9.83
CA LEU A 546 -8.00 -10.92 10.54
C LEU A 546 -7.39 -12.24 10.03
N LEU A 547 -8.18 -13.31 9.95
CA LEU A 547 -7.70 -14.61 9.46
C LEU A 547 -7.22 -14.54 8.01
N HIS A 548 -7.96 -13.89 7.11
CA HIS A 548 -7.55 -13.69 5.72
C HIS A 548 -6.26 -12.86 5.61
N ALA A 549 -6.10 -11.81 6.40
CA ALA A 549 -4.89 -10.99 6.38
C ALA A 549 -3.67 -11.75 6.93
N VAL A 550 -3.83 -12.53 8.00
CA VAL A 550 -2.79 -13.42 8.52
C VAL A 550 -2.44 -14.51 7.51
N ALA A 551 -3.44 -15.12 6.87
CA ALA A 551 -3.24 -16.10 5.82
C ALA A 551 -2.51 -15.51 4.60
N ALA A 552 -2.89 -14.30 4.15
CA ALA A 552 -2.19 -13.59 3.09
C ALA A 552 -0.71 -13.35 3.43
N LEU A 553 -0.42 -12.86 4.65
CA LEU A 553 0.96 -12.66 5.11
C LEU A 553 1.74 -13.99 5.15
N ALA A 554 1.11 -15.07 5.62
CA ALA A 554 1.72 -16.40 5.68
C ALA A 554 1.98 -16.99 4.29
N LEU A 555 1.05 -16.87 3.34
CA LEU A 555 1.20 -17.30 1.95
C LEU A 555 2.32 -16.53 1.24
N LEU A 556 2.39 -15.22 1.45
CA LEU A 556 3.51 -14.39 0.99
C LEU A 556 4.83 -14.85 1.62
N GLY A 557 4.85 -15.09 2.93
CA GLY A 557 6.01 -15.63 3.64
C GLY A 557 6.48 -16.97 3.07
N ALA A 558 5.58 -17.93 2.87
CA ALA A 558 5.88 -19.23 2.29
C ALA A 558 6.44 -19.10 0.86
N SER A 559 5.84 -18.24 0.05
CA SER A 559 6.25 -17.95 -1.33
C SER A 559 7.65 -17.32 -1.44
N GLY A 560 8.15 -16.68 -0.37
CA GLY A 560 9.47 -16.05 -0.35
C GLY A 560 10.53 -16.71 0.54
N ALA A 561 10.17 -17.68 1.39
CA ALA A 561 11.07 -18.25 2.41
C ALA A 561 12.38 -18.82 1.83
N GLY A 562 12.33 -19.64 0.79
CA GLY A 562 13.51 -20.18 0.12
C GLY A 562 14.33 -19.12 -0.60
N TRP A 563 13.66 -18.15 -1.24
CA TRP A 563 14.33 -17.02 -1.90
C TRP A 563 15.12 -16.17 -0.90
N THR A 564 14.59 -15.94 0.31
CA THR A 564 15.36 -15.26 1.36
C THR A 564 16.55 -16.07 1.84
N GLY A 565 16.42 -17.40 1.92
CA GLY A 565 17.53 -18.30 2.23
C GLY A 565 18.67 -18.18 1.21
N LEU A 566 18.33 -18.07 -0.08
CA LEU A 566 19.28 -17.89 -1.18
C LEU A 566 19.91 -16.51 -1.21
N ALA A 567 19.09 -15.48 -1.02
CA ALA A 567 19.52 -14.09 -1.03
C ALA A 567 20.42 -13.76 0.16
N LEU A 568 20.12 -14.33 1.34
CA LEU A 568 20.70 -13.94 2.63
C LEU A 568 21.28 -15.15 3.39
N PRO A 569 22.29 -15.86 2.82
CA PRO A 569 22.76 -17.12 3.40
C PRO A 569 23.37 -16.99 4.80
N GLY A 570 23.91 -15.82 5.14
CA GLY A 570 24.51 -15.52 6.46
C GLY A 570 23.60 -14.74 7.41
N ALA A 571 22.35 -14.45 7.05
CA ALA A 571 21.45 -13.70 7.92
C ALA A 571 20.77 -14.62 8.97
N PRO A 572 20.47 -14.11 10.18
CA PRO A 572 19.70 -14.83 11.19
C PRO A 572 18.36 -15.34 10.64
N GLY A 573 17.86 -16.44 11.20
CA GLY A 573 16.57 -17.02 10.79
C GLY A 573 15.42 -16.01 10.87
N ALA A 574 15.36 -15.22 11.95
CA ALA A 574 14.35 -14.17 12.14
C ALA A 574 14.40 -13.09 11.05
N VAL A 575 15.60 -12.70 10.58
CA VAL A 575 15.77 -11.72 9.49
C VAL A 575 15.25 -12.27 8.16
N ARG A 576 15.59 -13.52 7.86
CA ARG A 576 15.09 -14.21 6.66
C ARG A 576 13.57 -14.33 6.68
N LEU A 577 13.00 -14.76 7.81
CA LEU A 577 11.56 -14.87 7.98
C LEU A 577 10.86 -13.51 7.82
N ALA A 578 11.41 -12.44 8.40
CA ALA A 578 10.83 -11.10 8.30
C ALA A 578 10.83 -10.54 6.86
N LEU A 579 11.83 -10.88 6.04
CA LEU A 579 11.86 -10.49 4.62
C LEU A 579 11.09 -11.43 3.70
N ALA A 580 10.76 -12.65 4.16
CA ALA A 580 10.13 -13.66 3.30
C ALA A 580 8.83 -13.17 2.64
N PRO A 581 7.93 -12.45 3.34
CA PRO A 581 6.75 -11.89 2.70
C PRO A 581 7.05 -10.95 1.51
N ALA A 582 8.12 -10.15 1.58
CA ALA A 582 8.47 -9.21 0.50
C ALA A 582 8.95 -9.96 -0.75
N PHE A 583 9.76 -11.00 -0.55
CA PHE A 583 10.15 -11.89 -1.65
C PHE A 583 8.96 -12.61 -2.24
N GLY A 584 8.03 -13.09 -1.41
CA GLY A 584 6.79 -13.69 -1.88
C GLY A 584 5.96 -12.73 -2.73
N ALA A 585 5.82 -11.48 -2.31
CA ALA A 585 5.09 -10.47 -3.07
C ALA A 585 5.70 -10.23 -4.46
N VAL A 586 7.02 -10.09 -4.55
CA VAL A 586 7.71 -9.92 -5.85
C VAL A 586 7.59 -11.17 -6.71
N SER A 587 7.75 -12.36 -6.13
CA SER A 587 7.59 -13.63 -6.84
C SER A 587 6.17 -13.80 -7.38
N LEU A 588 5.14 -13.54 -6.58
CA LEU A 588 3.74 -13.61 -7.00
C LEU A 588 3.43 -12.58 -8.08
N ALA A 589 3.83 -11.32 -7.91
CA ALA A 589 3.62 -10.29 -8.91
C ALA A 589 4.27 -10.66 -10.26
N SER A 590 5.52 -11.15 -10.22
CA SER A 590 6.27 -11.52 -11.43
C SER A 590 5.67 -12.75 -12.11
N LEU A 591 5.32 -13.79 -11.35
CA LEU A 591 4.71 -15.01 -11.90
C LEU A 591 3.32 -14.76 -12.46
N ALA A 592 2.49 -13.95 -11.78
CA ALA A 592 1.18 -13.55 -12.28
C ALA A 592 1.29 -12.72 -13.56
N LEU A 593 2.27 -11.80 -13.62
CA LEU A 593 2.54 -11.00 -14.81
C LEU A 593 2.96 -11.89 -15.99
N ILE A 594 3.89 -12.83 -15.77
CA ILE A 594 4.30 -13.80 -16.79
C ILE A 594 3.10 -14.63 -17.25
N ALA A 595 2.27 -15.12 -16.33
CA ALA A 595 1.07 -15.90 -16.65
C ALA A 595 0.14 -15.11 -17.59
N ILE A 596 -0.13 -13.84 -17.30
CA ILE A 596 -0.99 -13.00 -18.14
C ILE A 596 -0.41 -12.82 -19.54
N HIS A 597 0.89 -12.60 -19.67
CA HIS A 597 1.52 -12.44 -20.99
C HIS A 597 1.55 -13.72 -21.82
N VAL A 598 1.41 -14.89 -21.21
CA VAL A 598 1.21 -16.16 -21.93
C VAL A 598 -0.28 -16.51 -22.11
N GLY A 599 -1.19 -15.56 -21.85
CA GLY A 599 -2.64 -15.72 -22.04
C GLY A 599 -3.38 -16.39 -20.87
N LEU A 600 -2.74 -16.53 -19.71
CA LEU A 600 -3.33 -17.11 -18.51
C LEU A 600 -3.73 -16.02 -17.51
N VAL A 601 -5.01 -15.68 -17.44
CA VAL A 601 -5.52 -14.75 -16.42
C VAL A 601 -5.84 -15.47 -15.11
N PRO A 602 -5.69 -14.83 -13.94
CA PRO A 602 -5.81 -15.48 -12.62
C PRO A 602 -7.14 -16.21 -12.38
N ALA A 603 -8.26 -15.73 -12.92
CA ALA A 603 -9.57 -16.37 -12.78
C ALA A 603 -9.79 -17.55 -13.73
N ASN A 604 -8.99 -17.68 -14.80
CA ASN A 604 -9.05 -18.85 -15.68
C ASN A 604 -8.81 -20.12 -14.85
N ARG A 605 -9.51 -21.19 -15.19
CA ARG A 605 -9.27 -22.50 -14.57
C ARG A 605 -8.40 -23.35 -15.48
N ILE A 606 -7.37 -23.98 -14.89
CA ILE A 606 -6.61 -25.05 -15.52
C ILE A 606 -6.94 -26.32 -14.72
N GLY A 607 -7.84 -27.14 -15.26
CA GLY A 607 -8.43 -28.26 -14.51
C GLY A 607 -9.31 -27.76 -13.34
N PRO A 608 -9.17 -28.32 -12.12
CA PRO A 608 -10.01 -27.92 -10.98
C PRO A 608 -9.57 -26.62 -10.31
N LEU A 609 -8.38 -26.08 -10.63
CA LEU A 609 -7.79 -24.95 -9.92
C LEU A 609 -7.80 -23.66 -10.75
N PRO A 610 -8.11 -22.51 -10.15
CA PRO A 610 -7.82 -21.20 -10.75
C PRO A 610 -6.32 -21.01 -11.01
N VAL A 611 -5.96 -20.29 -12.07
CA VAL A 611 -4.57 -19.91 -12.39
C VAL A 611 -3.93 -19.13 -11.25
N GLY A 612 -4.68 -18.24 -10.57
CA GLY A 612 -4.19 -17.54 -9.39
C GLY A 612 -3.71 -18.50 -8.29
N THR A 613 -4.42 -19.62 -8.10
CA THR A 613 -4.00 -20.69 -7.20
C THR A 613 -2.74 -21.39 -7.69
N LEU A 614 -2.65 -21.67 -8.99
CA LEU A 614 -1.44 -22.24 -9.59
C LEU A 614 -0.24 -21.31 -9.41
N VAL A 615 -0.41 -20.00 -9.58
CA VAL A 615 0.66 -18.99 -9.37
C VAL A 615 1.17 -19.05 -7.94
N VAL A 616 0.28 -19.10 -6.94
CA VAL A 616 0.69 -19.22 -5.54
C VAL A 616 1.38 -20.55 -5.26
N VAL A 617 0.86 -21.66 -5.78
CA VAL A 617 1.49 -22.98 -5.65
C VAL A 617 2.87 -23.00 -6.29
N MET A 618 3.04 -22.44 -7.49
CA MET A 618 4.33 -22.32 -8.17
C MET A 618 5.30 -21.44 -7.38
N ALA A 619 4.85 -20.34 -6.79
CA ALA A 619 5.69 -19.50 -5.96
C ALA A 619 6.18 -20.25 -4.71
N ILE A 620 5.30 -20.97 -4.02
CA ILE A 620 5.66 -21.82 -2.87
C ILE A 620 6.59 -22.96 -3.30
N ALA A 621 6.32 -23.62 -4.42
CA ALA A 621 7.15 -24.71 -4.94
C ALA A 621 8.54 -24.21 -5.35
N SER A 622 8.64 -23.03 -5.98
CA SER A 622 9.92 -22.41 -6.33
C SER A 622 10.75 -22.10 -5.07
N SER A 623 10.10 -21.58 -4.03
CA SER A 623 10.67 -21.32 -2.72
C SER A 623 11.18 -22.62 -2.08
N ALA A 624 10.37 -23.68 -2.07
CA ALA A 624 10.76 -24.99 -1.54
C ALA A 624 11.93 -25.61 -2.32
N GLY A 625 11.90 -25.54 -3.66
CA GLY A 625 12.96 -26.04 -4.54
C GLY A 625 14.29 -25.31 -4.32
N VAL A 626 14.25 -23.99 -4.18
CA VAL A 626 15.44 -23.20 -3.80
C VAL A 626 15.98 -23.64 -2.45
N ALA A 627 15.12 -23.80 -1.44
CA ALA A 627 15.55 -24.28 -0.12
C ALA A 627 16.16 -25.69 -0.17
N ALA A 628 15.60 -26.60 -0.98
CA ALA A 628 16.12 -27.95 -1.18
C ALA A 628 17.48 -27.95 -1.88
N LEU A 629 17.63 -27.17 -2.96
CA LEU A 629 18.90 -26.99 -3.68
C LEU A 629 20.00 -26.47 -2.76
N GLN A 630 19.67 -25.53 -1.88
CA GLN A 630 20.64 -25.03 -0.89
C GLN A 630 21.09 -26.10 0.11
N ARG A 631 20.19 -26.97 0.56
CA ARG A 631 20.55 -28.09 1.46
C ARG A 631 21.45 -29.10 0.74
N TRP A 632 21.20 -29.33 -0.55
CA TRP A 632 22.01 -30.24 -1.37
C TRP A 632 23.40 -29.68 -1.68
N LEU A 633 23.50 -28.39 -1.99
CA LEU A 633 24.77 -27.71 -2.29
C LEU A 633 25.65 -27.42 -1.06
N ARG A 634 25.10 -27.53 0.16
CA ARG A 634 25.94 -27.43 1.36
C ARG A 634 26.92 -28.59 1.33
N PRO A 635 28.25 -28.34 1.33
CA PRO A 635 29.22 -29.40 1.46
C PRO A 635 28.81 -30.24 2.65
N ARG A 636 28.65 -31.56 2.47
CA ARG A 636 28.60 -32.48 3.60
C ARG A 636 29.97 -32.35 4.27
N SER A 637 30.10 -31.39 5.18
CA SER A 637 31.24 -31.29 6.07
C SER A 637 31.33 -32.65 6.73
N GLY A 638 32.33 -33.42 6.29
CA GLY A 638 32.45 -34.84 6.58
C GLY A 638 32.37 -35.09 8.07
N GLY A 639 31.62 -36.14 8.43
CA GLY A 639 31.94 -36.87 9.64
C GLY A 639 33.34 -37.45 9.46
N SER A 640 34.29 -36.87 10.18
CA SER A 640 35.56 -37.48 10.58
C SER A 640 35.82 -37.05 12.01
#